data_AF-A0A2S1QZC1-F1
#
_entry.id   AF-A0A2S1QZC1-F1
#
_cell.length_a   1.000
_cell.length_b   1.000
_cell.length_c   1.000
_cell.angle_alpha   90.00
_cell.angle_beta   90.00
_cell.angle_gamma   90.00
#
_symmetry.space_group_name_H-M   'P 1'
#
loop_
_entity.id
_entity.type
_entity.pdbx_description
1 polymer ?
#
loop_
_entity_poly.entity_id
_entity_poly.type
_entity_poly.pdbx_seq_one_letter_code
_entity_poly.pdbx_strand_id
1 'polypeptide(L)'
;MKASKNTITTILRTVPVLLLLAFQSCGTYNSKTSDIENDLVNGNFDGAIANIDKNKFLLKDRNKLLYLMEKGKLEHLKGNYEASNNLLEQAYILIDDRIKTNVGQAIAGKFTNPMAEPYKGEDFEKVTIHYYKALNYFQLGMPDEALVEAKRINIKLLEFNEKYTENKNKYTEDAFSQILQGILYESTGDINNAFIAYRNAEEIYNKDGGRFFGVPMPEQLKKDLIRTSAQLGFIEENREYRNKFNIDPDPAPAKKETGKGKGKKEAATQPVPVKTPAPTGEAIVFWENGLGPAKDQIVITASGGSGVFYGTYMDGDQLEQILIPIPPGADIGNVNAIAIPKYRKRENYYGKAAIIVDNKEQPFELSQDFYPIAKQCLKDRMLRETINLVIRFASKKAGSALLGAIAKEAFGSDAGDLTKLGADVAGAATEKADTRNWQSLPATISYARVPLKEGENKFLLRKYGPDGVIDTDTLTIPYKRGLQIVNYFDLGRTQLLPATNLQALSGMVNILNGNNQQPATTGTGTSNLIGIGNAQPAATTTSSGYKPAPASVSAQTVVDKYITAIGGAEKLQGIRTQYMRAKMVNSFNGQASTSEILVKNSGDNSYSTVTMDGKVIMTTLINSEGAFTIDENGKRKKMDKATAEAYKANNKKIYDACTIPLQNGAKLEGITTINSEEVYGLSFIEPVSGASMTYYYSVKSGLITAVSTVVKAGGMTMHSTNSFSDYRNVNGVLFPFKMAMKMDSGSSEMTYTEIKFNEGVTDAEFQ
;
A
#
# COMPACT_ATOMS: atom_id res chain seq x y z
N MET A 1 44.66 38.73 -3.26
CA MET A 1 44.06 37.40 -3.01
C MET A 1 43.16 37.34 -1.74
N LYS A 2 42.35 38.38 -1.44
CA LYS A 2 41.33 38.30 -0.36
C LYS A 2 39.90 38.12 -0.89
N ALA A 3 39.65 38.44 -2.17
CA ALA A 3 38.33 38.30 -2.79
C ALA A 3 37.94 36.83 -3.09
N SER A 4 38.88 35.94 -3.46
CA SER A 4 38.55 34.55 -3.83
C SER A 4 38.22 33.64 -2.64
N LYS A 5 38.71 33.95 -1.43
CA LYS A 5 38.40 33.15 -0.23
C LYS A 5 36.95 33.34 0.21
N ASN A 6 36.43 34.56 0.17
CA ASN A 6 35.04 34.83 0.56
C ASN A 6 34.02 34.25 -0.43
N THR A 7 34.34 34.19 -1.73
CA THR A 7 33.46 33.54 -2.72
C THR A 7 33.39 32.03 -2.51
N ILE A 8 34.51 31.38 -2.20
CA ILE A 8 34.56 29.94 -1.90
C ILE A 8 33.85 29.61 -0.58
N THR A 9 33.98 30.45 0.46
CA THR A 9 33.29 30.24 1.74
C THR A 9 31.78 30.48 1.65
N THR A 10 31.33 31.44 0.81
CA THR A 10 29.90 31.65 0.56
C THR A 10 29.31 30.51 -0.28
N ILE A 11 30.00 30.04 -1.31
CA ILE A 11 29.58 28.86 -2.11
C ILE A 11 29.50 27.61 -1.21
N LEU A 12 30.49 27.36 -0.33
CA LEU A 12 30.47 26.23 0.61
C LEU A 12 29.36 26.31 1.67
N ARG A 13 28.88 27.51 2.03
CA ARG A 13 27.77 27.69 2.99
C ARG A 13 26.39 27.61 2.34
N THR A 14 26.27 27.99 1.06
CA THR A 14 25.02 27.89 0.30
C THR A 14 24.74 26.49 -0.23
N VAL A 15 25.78 25.69 -0.53
CA VAL A 15 25.63 24.31 -1.05
C VAL A 15 24.88 23.36 -0.09
N PRO A 16 25.14 23.30 1.23
CA PRO A 16 24.37 22.44 2.13
C PRO A 16 22.92 22.91 2.32
N VAL A 17 22.65 24.21 2.25
CA VAL A 17 21.29 24.76 2.30
C VAL A 17 20.52 24.49 0.99
N LEU A 18 21.19 24.57 -0.17
CA LEU A 18 20.64 24.13 -1.46
C LEU A 18 20.46 22.60 -1.54
N LEU A 19 21.34 21.80 -0.92
CA LEU A 19 21.16 20.35 -0.80
C LEU A 19 19.96 20.01 0.10
N LEU A 20 19.80 20.69 1.24
CA LEU A 20 18.65 20.53 2.15
C LEU A 20 17.32 20.95 1.51
N LEU A 21 17.33 21.97 0.63
CA LEU A 21 16.16 22.37 -0.16
C LEU A 21 15.88 21.40 -1.33
N ALA A 22 16.89 20.73 -1.87
CA ALA A 22 16.72 19.72 -2.93
C ALA A 22 16.07 18.42 -2.44
N PHE A 23 16.06 18.13 -1.13
CA PHE A 23 15.41 16.94 -0.56
C PHE A 23 13.91 17.10 -0.26
N GLN A 24 13.32 18.29 -0.46
CA GLN A 24 11.88 18.55 -0.27
C GLN A 24 10.99 17.96 -1.39
N SER A 25 11.55 17.43 -2.49
CA SER A 25 10.79 16.87 -3.63
C SER A 25 10.36 15.39 -3.44
N CYS A 26 10.15 14.94 -2.20
CA CYS A 26 10.03 13.52 -1.89
C CYS A 26 8.66 12.86 -2.17
N GLY A 27 7.88 13.36 -3.13
CA GLY A 27 6.58 12.75 -3.50
C GLY A 27 6.66 11.40 -4.22
N THR A 28 5.58 10.61 -4.11
CA THR A 28 5.33 9.33 -4.81
C THR A 28 5.22 9.52 -6.33
N TYR A 29 5.23 8.44 -7.13
CA TYR A 29 4.99 8.55 -8.57
C TYR A 29 3.70 9.32 -8.88
N ASN A 30 2.60 9.03 -8.18
CA ASN A 30 1.32 9.71 -8.36
C ASN A 30 1.44 11.24 -8.20
N SER A 31 2.18 11.73 -7.20
CA SER A 31 2.40 13.18 -7.04
C SER A 31 3.16 13.81 -8.21
N LYS A 32 4.04 13.03 -8.87
CA LYS A 32 4.86 13.48 -10.02
C LYS A 32 4.08 13.48 -11.33
N THR A 33 2.87 12.93 -11.35
CA THR A 33 2.00 12.85 -12.53
C THR A 33 0.64 13.49 -12.28
N SER A 34 0.51 14.29 -11.22
CA SER A 34 -0.74 14.98 -10.86
C SER A 34 -1.28 15.87 -11.98
N ASP A 35 -0.42 16.57 -12.72
CA ASP A 35 -0.84 17.38 -13.88
C ASP A 35 -1.44 16.53 -15.00
N ILE A 36 -0.87 15.35 -15.27
CA ILE A 36 -1.36 14.39 -16.27
C ILE A 36 -2.73 13.84 -15.83
N GLU A 37 -2.85 13.50 -14.55
CA GLU A 37 -4.09 13.01 -13.94
C GLU A 37 -5.19 14.08 -14.01
N ASN A 38 -4.87 15.33 -13.67
CA ASN A 38 -5.80 16.45 -13.74
C ASN A 38 -6.30 16.69 -15.17
N ASP A 39 -5.41 16.68 -16.15
CA ASP A 39 -5.81 16.80 -17.55
C ASP A 39 -6.69 15.62 -18.00
N LEU A 40 -6.31 14.41 -17.60
CA LEU A 40 -7.09 13.20 -17.90
C LEU A 40 -8.50 13.30 -17.33
N VAL A 41 -8.66 13.65 -16.04
CA VAL A 41 -9.95 13.82 -15.36
C VAL A 41 -10.82 14.91 -16.00
N ASN A 42 -10.20 15.94 -16.59
CA ASN A 42 -10.90 17.00 -17.30
C ASN A 42 -11.17 16.67 -18.79
N GLY A 43 -10.86 15.45 -19.25
CA GLY A 43 -11.01 15.04 -20.64
C GLY A 43 -10.02 15.74 -21.60
N ASN A 44 -9.02 16.44 -21.07
CA ASN A 44 -8.01 17.14 -21.84
C ASN A 44 -6.86 16.19 -22.25
N PHE A 45 -7.15 15.26 -23.16
CA PHE A 45 -6.17 14.25 -23.58
C PHE A 45 -4.91 14.87 -24.22
N ASP A 46 -5.07 15.96 -24.97
CA ASP A 46 -3.94 16.69 -25.57
C ASP A 46 -3.02 17.29 -24.51
N GLY A 47 -3.60 17.93 -23.49
CA GLY A 47 -2.85 18.42 -22.33
C GLY A 47 -2.13 17.30 -21.59
N ALA A 48 -2.83 16.19 -21.33
CA ALA A 48 -2.27 15.03 -20.64
C ALA A 48 -1.07 14.44 -21.41
N ILE A 49 -1.17 14.28 -22.73
CA ILE A 49 -0.08 13.81 -23.60
C ILE A 49 1.08 14.80 -23.58
N ALA A 50 0.81 16.10 -23.72
CA ALA A 50 1.85 17.13 -23.66
C ALA A 50 2.55 17.16 -22.30
N ASN A 51 1.83 16.89 -21.22
CA ASN A 51 2.38 16.81 -19.87
C ASN A 51 3.22 15.53 -19.68
N ILE A 52 2.85 14.39 -20.28
CA ILE A 52 3.73 13.21 -20.34
C ILE A 52 5.04 13.55 -21.05
N ASP A 53 4.97 14.20 -22.21
CA ASP A 53 6.13 14.52 -23.06
C ASP A 53 7.08 15.55 -22.44
N LYS A 54 6.60 16.35 -21.48
CA LYS A 54 7.41 17.32 -20.72
C LYS A 54 7.84 16.80 -19.36
N ASN A 55 7.30 15.66 -18.90
CA ASN A 55 7.54 15.15 -17.57
C ASN A 55 8.97 14.60 -17.43
N LYS A 56 9.85 15.38 -16.82
CA LYS A 56 11.26 15.01 -16.58
C LYS A 56 11.44 13.70 -15.81
N PHE A 57 10.46 13.23 -15.05
CA PHE A 57 10.51 11.92 -14.40
C PHE A 57 10.27 10.81 -15.42
N LEU A 58 9.20 10.89 -16.22
CA LEU A 58 8.85 9.87 -17.23
C LEU A 58 9.87 9.78 -18.37
N LEU A 59 10.48 10.90 -18.77
CA LEU A 59 11.48 10.95 -19.85
C LEU A 59 12.81 10.24 -19.52
N LYS A 60 13.02 9.80 -18.28
CA LYS A 60 14.25 9.04 -17.93
C LYS A 60 14.18 7.63 -18.52
N ASP A 61 15.29 7.13 -19.06
CA ASP A 61 15.36 5.77 -19.66
C ASP A 61 14.81 4.67 -18.74
N ARG A 62 15.11 4.75 -17.45
CA ARG A 62 14.61 3.81 -16.43
C ARG A 62 13.08 3.82 -16.25
N ASN A 63 12.38 4.81 -16.78
CA ASN A 63 10.93 4.95 -16.74
C ASN A 63 10.30 4.81 -18.14
N LYS A 64 11.09 4.41 -19.16
CA LYS A 64 10.63 4.33 -20.56
C LYS A 64 9.41 3.43 -20.73
N LEU A 65 9.38 2.28 -20.05
CA LEU A 65 8.21 1.39 -20.08
C LEU A 65 6.95 2.13 -19.61
N LEU A 66 7.03 2.83 -18.48
CA LEU A 66 5.91 3.56 -17.91
C LEU A 66 5.46 4.72 -18.82
N TYR A 67 6.41 5.47 -19.38
CA TYR A 67 6.12 6.49 -20.39
C TYR A 67 5.32 5.93 -21.58
N LEU A 68 5.75 4.79 -22.12
CA LEU A 68 5.10 4.16 -23.29
C LEU A 68 3.69 3.67 -22.95
N MET A 69 3.50 3.08 -21.77
CA MET A 69 2.20 2.60 -21.31
C MET A 69 1.21 3.75 -21.08
N GLU A 70 1.61 4.77 -20.31
CA GLU A 70 0.76 5.94 -20.02
C GLU A 70 0.39 6.68 -21.32
N LYS A 71 1.37 6.97 -22.19
CA LYS A 71 1.11 7.65 -23.47
C LYS A 71 0.29 6.78 -24.41
N GLY A 72 0.57 5.48 -24.49
CA GLY A 72 -0.18 4.54 -25.31
C GLY A 72 -1.66 4.51 -24.95
N LYS A 73 -2.01 4.53 -23.66
CA LYS A 73 -3.42 4.63 -23.22
C LYS A 73 -4.03 5.98 -23.57
N LEU A 74 -3.33 7.09 -23.40
CA LEU A 74 -3.88 8.41 -23.77
C LEU A 74 -4.14 8.52 -25.28
N GLU A 75 -3.25 8.00 -26.12
CA GLU A 75 -3.50 7.94 -27.58
C GLU A 75 -4.70 7.05 -27.92
N HIS A 76 -4.90 5.94 -27.20
CA HIS A 76 -6.11 5.12 -27.34
C HIS A 76 -7.38 5.92 -26.98
N LEU A 77 -7.37 6.64 -25.86
CA LEU A 77 -8.51 7.47 -25.43
C LEU A 77 -8.81 8.60 -26.41
N LYS A 78 -7.78 9.13 -27.06
CA LYS A 78 -7.91 10.14 -28.12
C LYS A 78 -8.44 9.57 -29.46
N GLY A 79 -8.49 8.24 -29.60
CA GLY A 79 -8.87 7.56 -30.85
C GLY A 79 -7.71 7.36 -31.83
N ASN A 80 -6.48 7.67 -31.44
CA ASN A 80 -5.27 7.49 -32.25
C ASN A 80 -4.74 6.05 -32.12
N TYR A 81 -5.52 5.08 -32.57
CA TYR A 81 -5.28 3.65 -32.33
C TYR A 81 -3.95 3.13 -32.91
N GLU A 82 -3.52 3.63 -34.08
CA GLU A 82 -2.22 3.26 -34.66
C GLU A 82 -1.04 3.76 -33.81
N ALA A 83 -1.08 5.03 -33.38
CA ALA A 83 -0.05 5.61 -32.52
C ALA A 83 0.00 4.90 -31.16
N SER A 84 -1.18 4.59 -30.60
CA SER A 84 -1.30 3.78 -29.38
C SER A 84 -0.65 2.41 -29.56
N ASN A 85 -0.97 1.68 -30.63
CA ASN A 85 -0.37 0.37 -30.91
C ASN A 85 1.15 0.44 -31.07
N ASN A 86 1.68 1.46 -31.76
CA ASN A 86 3.13 1.63 -31.91
C ASN A 86 3.84 1.87 -30.56
N LEU A 87 3.22 2.61 -29.65
CA LEU A 87 3.76 2.86 -28.31
C LEU A 87 3.66 1.61 -27.42
N LEU A 88 2.52 0.93 -27.44
CA LEU A 88 2.26 -0.27 -26.67
C LEU A 88 3.08 -1.48 -27.17
N GLU A 89 3.38 -1.55 -28.47
CA GLU A 89 4.29 -2.55 -29.04
C GLU A 89 5.73 -2.31 -28.56
N GLN A 90 6.19 -1.05 -28.52
CA GLN A 90 7.49 -0.74 -27.92
C GLN A 90 7.54 -1.11 -26.43
N ALA A 91 6.45 -0.91 -25.69
CA ALA A 91 6.35 -1.33 -24.29
C ALA A 91 6.45 -2.86 -24.17
N TYR A 92 5.73 -3.59 -25.03
CA TYR A 92 5.77 -5.04 -25.11
C TYR A 92 7.17 -5.57 -25.43
N ILE A 93 7.85 -5.02 -26.44
CA ILE A 93 9.23 -5.40 -26.80
C ILE A 93 10.18 -5.19 -25.63
N LEU A 94 10.07 -4.06 -24.90
CA LEU A 94 10.89 -3.84 -23.71
C LEU A 94 10.68 -4.91 -22.63
N ILE A 95 9.43 -5.32 -22.41
CA ILE A 95 9.10 -6.40 -21.46
C ILE A 95 9.71 -7.73 -21.92
N ASP A 96 9.59 -8.06 -23.22
CA ASP A 96 10.01 -9.35 -23.79
C ASP A 96 11.54 -9.48 -23.91
N ASP A 97 12.24 -8.41 -24.29
CA ASP A 97 13.71 -8.31 -24.30
C ASP A 97 14.33 -8.35 -22.90
N ARG A 98 13.49 -8.55 -21.88
CA ARG A 98 13.82 -8.63 -20.46
C ARG A 98 14.60 -7.41 -20.02
N ILE A 99 13.92 -6.26 -19.91
CA ILE A 99 14.43 -4.98 -19.35
C ILE A 99 15.69 -5.22 -18.49
N LYS A 100 16.85 -5.00 -19.12
CA LYS A 100 18.14 -5.38 -18.55
C LYS A 100 18.60 -4.31 -17.57
N THR A 101 18.77 -4.68 -16.31
CA THR A 101 19.44 -3.81 -15.34
C THR A 101 20.93 -3.87 -15.61
N ASN A 102 21.54 -2.78 -16.09
CA ASN A 102 23.00 -2.74 -16.26
C ASN A 102 23.73 -2.69 -14.90
N VAL A 103 25.02 -3.02 -14.86
CA VAL A 103 25.81 -3.11 -13.62
C VAL A 103 25.76 -1.81 -12.82
N GLY A 104 25.85 -0.64 -13.48
CA GLY A 104 25.76 0.66 -12.84
C GLY A 104 24.38 0.95 -12.22
N GLN A 105 23.29 0.59 -12.91
CA GLN A 105 21.92 0.71 -12.41
C GLN A 105 21.63 -0.28 -11.29
N ALA A 106 22.15 -1.51 -11.36
CA ALA A 106 22.01 -2.52 -10.32
C ALA A 106 22.73 -2.06 -9.04
N ILE A 107 23.91 -1.46 -9.19
CA ILE A 107 24.64 -0.82 -8.10
C ILE A 107 23.82 0.38 -7.58
N ALA A 108 23.41 1.32 -8.44
CA ALA A 108 22.65 2.49 -8.02
C ALA A 108 21.33 2.13 -7.31
N GLY A 109 20.58 1.15 -7.81
CA GLY A 109 19.35 0.64 -7.19
C GLY A 109 19.61 0.00 -5.82
N LYS A 110 20.75 -0.69 -5.67
CA LYS A 110 21.18 -1.28 -4.40
C LYS A 110 21.70 -0.26 -3.37
N PHE A 111 22.18 0.90 -3.80
CA PHE A 111 22.77 1.90 -2.88
C PHE A 111 21.92 3.16 -2.67
N THR A 112 20.94 3.45 -3.54
CA THR A 112 20.17 4.71 -3.49
C THR A 112 18.65 4.52 -3.32
N ASN A 113 17.93 4.06 -4.34
CA ASN A 113 16.46 3.92 -4.36
C ASN A 113 16.07 2.89 -5.43
N PRO A 114 15.11 1.98 -5.20
CA PRO A 114 14.65 1.02 -6.21
C PRO A 114 14.12 1.68 -7.49
N MET A 115 13.58 2.91 -7.43
CA MET A 115 13.22 3.71 -8.61
C MET A 115 14.42 4.10 -9.48
N ALA A 116 15.66 3.86 -9.04
CA ALA A 116 16.85 4.02 -9.87
C ALA A 116 17.01 2.89 -10.89
N GLU A 117 16.43 1.71 -10.62
CA GLU A 117 16.36 0.62 -11.58
C GLU A 117 15.29 0.87 -12.65
N PRO A 118 15.46 0.30 -13.85
CA PRO A 118 14.41 0.26 -14.85
C PRO A 118 13.09 -0.30 -14.28
N TYR A 119 12.01 0.40 -14.53
CA TYR A 119 10.67 -0.04 -14.17
C TYR A 119 10.27 -1.26 -15.00
N LYS A 120 9.82 -2.33 -14.35
CA LYS A 120 9.56 -3.64 -14.97
C LYS A 120 8.09 -3.94 -15.26
N GLY A 121 7.17 -3.09 -14.79
CA GLY A 121 5.74 -3.32 -14.88
C GLY A 121 5.24 -4.47 -13.99
N GLU A 122 3.96 -4.42 -13.67
CA GLU A 122 3.23 -5.48 -12.99
C GLU A 122 2.69 -6.52 -13.94
N ASP A 123 2.48 -7.74 -13.44
CA ASP A 123 1.97 -8.83 -14.28
C ASP A 123 0.59 -8.48 -14.88
N PHE A 124 -0.30 -7.84 -14.11
CA PHE A 124 -1.59 -7.35 -14.62
C PHE A 124 -1.47 -6.17 -15.60
N GLU A 125 -0.48 -5.29 -15.44
CA GLU A 125 -0.24 -4.17 -16.36
C GLU A 125 0.27 -4.69 -17.71
N LYS A 126 1.23 -5.62 -17.68
CA LYS A 126 1.83 -6.22 -18.89
C LYS A 126 0.76 -6.88 -19.77
N VAL A 127 -0.20 -7.57 -19.16
CA VAL A 127 -1.30 -8.19 -19.93
C VAL A 127 -2.32 -7.15 -20.40
N THR A 128 -2.52 -6.07 -19.65
CA THR A 128 -3.42 -4.98 -20.04
C THR A 128 -2.92 -4.20 -21.28
N ILE A 129 -1.61 -4.24 -21.58
CA ILE A 129 -1.08 -3.76 -22.86
C ILE A 129 -1.81 -4.43 -24.02
N HIS A 130 -1.95 -5.76 -23.97
CA HIS A 130 -2.60 -6.54 -25.02
C HIS A 130 -4.12 -6.30 -25.08
N TYR A 131 -4.77 -5.98 -23.95
CA TYR A 131 -6.17 -5.56 -23.95
C TYR A 131 -6.37 -4.32 -24.83
N TYR A 132 -5.60 -3.25 -24.59
CA TYR A 132 -5.74 -2.03 -25.39
C TYR A 132 -5.31 -2.21 -26.83
N LYS A 133 -4.26 -3.00 -27.09
CA LYS A 133 -3.88 -3.33 -28.47
C LYS A 133 -4.99 -4.10 -29.20
N ALA A 134 -5.64 -5.06 -28.52
CA ALA A 134 -6.77 -5.79 -29.10
C ALA A 134 -7.94 -4.85 -29.45
N LEU A 135 -8.29 -3.93 -28.55
CA LEU A 135 -9.31 -2.91 -28.85
C LEU A 135 -8.89 -2.01 -30.01
N ASN A 136 -7.65 -1.53 -30.03
CA ASN A 136 -7.12 -0.69 -31.10
C ASN A 136 -7.20 -1.37 -32.46
N TYR A 137 -6.70 -2.61 -32.57
CA TYR A 137 -6.77 -3.38 -33.81
C TYR A 137 -8.22 -3.62 -34.24
N PHE A 138 -9.11 -3.92 -33.30
CA PHE A 138 -10.53 -4.06 -33.60
C PHE A 138 -11.11 -2.75 -34.18
N GLN A 139 -10.81 -1.59 -33.60
CA GLN A 139 -11.27 -0.29 -34.11
C GLN A 139 -10.66 0.08 -35.47
N LEU A 140 -9.45 -0.41 -35.76
CA LEU A 140 -8.80 -0.27 -37.07
C LEU A 140 -9.35 -1.23 -38.13
N GLY A 141 -10.34 -2.07 -37.79
CA GLY A 141 -10.91 -3.06 -38.71
C GLY A 141 -10.00 -4.27 -38.93
N MET A 142 -9.14 -4.58 -37.95
CA MET A 142 -8.14 -5.65 -37.95
C MET A 142 -8.46 -6.70 -36.87
N PRO A 143 -9.56 -7.48 -37.02
CA PRO A 143 -10.04 -8.35 -35.95
C PRO A 143 -9.15 -9.59 -35.72
N ASP A 144 -8.43 -10.05 -36.73
CA ASP A 144 -7.49 -11.17 -36.59
C ASP A 144 -6.29 -10.79 -35.72
N GLU A 145 -5.74 -9.58 -35.93
CA GLU A 145 -4.70 -8.99 -35.10
C GLU A 145 -5.22 -8.73 -33.67
N ALA A 146 -6.48 -8.30 -33.54
CA ALA A 146 -7.10 -8.15 -32.22
C ALA A 146 -7.16 -9.49 -31.47
N LEU A 147 -7.50 -10.58 -32.15
CA LEU A 147 -7.49 -11.94 -31.59
C LEU A 147 -6.08 -12.40 -31.21
N VAL A 148 -5.06 -12.07 -32.01
CA VAL A 148 -3.66 -12.37 -31.68
C VAL A 148 -3.26 -11.71 -30.36
N GLU A 149 -3.59 -10.42 -30.18
CA GLU A 149 -3.30 -9.71 -28.93
C GLU A 149 -4.09 -10.29 -27.75
N ALA A 150 -5.38 -10.58 -27.93
CA ALA A 150 -6.18 -11.18 -26.87
C ALA A 150 -5.62 -12.56 -26.42
N LYS A 151 -5.11 -13.37 -27.35
CA LYS A 151 -4.40 -14.63 -27.02
C LYS A 151 -3.07 -14.41 -26.29
N ARG A 152 -2.34 -13.34 -26.62
CA ARG A 152 -1.06 -12.99 -25.97
C ARG A 152 -1.24 -12.76 -24.47
N ILE A 153 -2.42 -12.32 -24.00
CA ILE A 153 -2.73 -12.22 -22.56
C ILE A 153 -2.52 -13.57 -21.87
N ASN A 154 -3.15 -14.64 -22.39
CA ASN A 154 -3.05 -15.98 -21.81
C ASN A 154 -1.62 -16.52 -21.86
N ILE A 155 -0.93 -16.30 -22.98
CA ILE A 155 0.47 -16.73 -23.15
C ILE A 155 1.36 -16.04 -22.09
N LYS A 156 1.20 -14.73 -21.88
CA LYS A 156 1.99 -14.00 -20.88
C LYS A 156 1.66 -14.39 -19.46
N LEU A 157 0.39 -14.63 -19.13
CA LEU A 157 0.03 -15.17 -17.82
C LEU A 157 0.69 -16.53 -17.58
N LEU A 158 0.64 -17.43 -18.57
CA LEU A 158 1.31 -18.74 -18.50
C LEU A 158 2.82 -18.59 -18.28
N GLU A 159 3.50 -17.77 -19.10
CA GLU A 159 4.93 -17.49 -18.97
C GLU A 159 5.30 -16.94 -17.58
N PHE A 160 4.50 -16.02 -17.04
CA PHE A 160 4.73 -15.47 -15.70
C PHE A 160 4.59 -16.55 -14.64
N ASN A 161 3.61 -17.44 -14.74
CA ASN A 161 3.41 -18.51 -13.76
C ASN A 161 4.48 -19.59 -13.82
N GLU A 162 4.99 -19.92 -15.01
CA GLU A 162 6.08 -20.88 -15.18
C GLU A 162 7.42 -20.36 -14.62
N LYS A 163 7.63 -19.04 -14.69
CA LYS A 163 8.83 -18.39 -14.17
C LYS A 163 8.97 -18.52 -12.64
N TYR A 164 7.89 -18.76 -11.90
CA TYR A 164 7.90 -18.86 -10.44
C TYR A 164 7.68 -20.30 -9.99
N THR A 165 8.75 -21.04 -9.68
CA THR A 165 8.68 -22.43 -9.20
C THR A 165 8.26 -22.56 -7.74
N GLU A 166 8.59 -21.56 -6.91
CA GLU A 166 8.20 -21.45 -5.49
C GLU A 166 7.35 -20.18 -5.26
N ASN A 167 6.24 -20.30 -4.52
CA ASN A 167 5.27 -19.23 -4.25
C ASN A 167 4.64 -18.64 -5.54
N LYS A 168 3.98 -19.49 -6.33
CA LYS A 168 3.29 -19.09 -7.57
C LYS A 168 2.32 -17.93 -7.33
N ASN A 169 2.23 -17.03 -8.31
CA ASN A 169 1.22 -15.98 -8.30
C ASN A 169 -0.17 -16.59 -8.25
N LYS A 170 -1.12 -15.92 -7.59
CA LYS A 170 -2.54 -16.29 -7.62
C LYS A 170 -3.25 -15.73 -8.86
N TYR A 171 -2.76 -14.62 -9.39
CA TYR A 171 -3.23 -14.09 -10.67
C TYR A 171 -2.58 -14.87 -11.82
N THR A 172 -3.11 -16.06 -12.07
CA THR A 172 -2.58 -17.00 -13.08
C THR A 172 -3.34 -16.99 -14.39
N GLU A 173 -4.58 -16.56 -14.35
CA GLU A 173 -5.54 -16.53 -15.45
C GLU A 173 -6.41 -15.28 -15.25
N ASP A 174 -7.08 -14.84 -16.31
CA ASP A 174 -7.92 -13.64 -16.27
C ASP A 174 -9.29 -13.91 -16.91
N ALA A 175 -10.34 -13.85 -16.10
CA ALA A 175 -11.70 -14.16 -16.54
C ALA A 175 -12.20 -13.16 -17.59
N PHE A 176 -11.88 -11.87 -17.42
CA PHE A 176 -12.27 -10.82 -18.36
C PHE A 176 -11.58 -10.98 -19.71
N SER A 177 -10.31 -11.38 -19.74
CA SER A 177 -9.57 -11.70 -20.96
C SER A 177 -10.22 -12.84 -21.75
N GLN A 178 -10.74 -13.86 -21.07
CA GLN A 178 -11.49 -14.93 -21.73
C GLN A 178 -12.82 -14.43 -22.29
N ILE A 179 -13.53 -13.55 -21.58
CA ILE A 179 -14.72 -12.86 -22.09
C ILE A 179 -14.39 -12.05 -23.34
N LEU A 180 -13.31 -11.26 -23.32
CA LEU A 180 -12.84 -10.47 -24.46
C LEU A 180 -12.50 -11.36 -25.66
N GLN A 181 -11.78 -12.46 -25.45
CA GLN A 181 -11.49 -13.43 -26.50
C GLN A 181 -12.77 -14.01 -27.10
N GLY A 182 -13.75 -14.36 -26.25
CA GLY A 182 -15.06 -14.82 -26.69
C GLY A 182 -15.78 -13.80 -27.56
N ILE A 183 -15.79 -12.54 -27.14
CA ILE A 183 -16.38 -11.42 -27.89
C ILE A 183 -15.69 -11.24 -29.25
N LEU A 184 -14.35 -11.29 -29.29
CA LEU A 184 -13.59 -11.12 -30.52
C LEU A 184 -13.80 -12.29 -31.49
N TYR A 185 -13.82 -13.54 -31.02
CA TYR A 185 -14.14 -14.69 -31.86
C TYR A 185 -15.56 -14.60 -32.41
N GLU A 186 -16.51 -14.18 -31.57
CA GLU A 186 -17.88 -14.00 -31.99
C GLU A 186 -18.01 -12.90 -33.06
N SER A 187 -17.22 -11.82 -32.93
CA SER A 187 -17.21 -10.73 -33.91
C SER A 187 -16.71 -11.14 -35.30
N THR A 188 -15.86 -12.17 -35.38
CA THR A 188 -15.40 -12.75 -36.66
C THR A 188 -16.28 -13.91 -37.15
N GLY A 189 -17.32 -14.28 -36.38
CA GLY A 189 -18.22 -15.38 -36.70
C GLY A 189 -17.72 -16.77 -36.27
N ASP A 190 -16.60 -16.85 -35.55
CA ASP A 190 -16.07 -18.10 -35.00
C ASP A 190 -16.77 -18.46 -33.67
N ILE A 191 -18.03 -18.87 -33.80
CA ILE A 191 -18.90 -19.15 -32.64
C ILE A 191 -18.38 -20.29 -31.78
N ASN A 192 -17.68 -21.27 -32.38
CA ASN A 192 -17.14 -22.41 -31.64
C ASN A 192 -16.03 -21.97 -30.69
N ASN A 193 -15.05 -21.20 -31.18
CA ASN A 193 -14.00 -20.67 -30.31
C ASN A 193 -14.53 -19.61 -29.34
N ALA A 194 -15.56 -18.86 -29.72
CA ALA A 194 -16.26 -17.96 -28.80
C ALA A 194 -16.86 -18.72 -27.60
N PHE A 195 -17.60 -19.80 -27.86
CA PHE A 195 -18.16 -20.67 -26.82
C PHE A 195 -17.07 -21.24 -25.89
N ILE A 196 -15.97 -21.73 -26.46
CA ILE A 196 -14.84 -22.25 -25.68
C ILE A 196 -14.26 -21.17 -24.76
N ALA A 197 -14.04 -19.96 -25.27
CA ALA A 197 -13.52 -18.85 -24.47
C ALA A 197 -14.50 -18.43 -23.36
N TYR A 198 -15.79 -18.33 -23.65
CA TYR A 198 -16.82 -18.06 -22.63
C TYR A 198 -16.87 -19.16 -21.57
N ARG A 199 -16.71 -20.43 -21.95
CA ARG A 199 -16.65 -21.55 -21.01
C ARG A 199 -15.40 -21.46 -20.12
N ASN A 200 -14.25 -21.12 -20.70
CA ASN A 200 -13.04 -20.92 -19.91
C ASN A 200 -13.19 -19.77 -18.90
N ALA A 201 -13.86 -18.66 -19.28
CA ALA A 201 -14.18 -17.58 -18.36
C ALA A 201 -15.03 -18.08 -17.17
N GLU A 202 -16.07 -18.87 -17.48
CA GLU A 202 -16.98 -19.47 -16.50
C GLU A 202 -16.26 -20.42 -15.53
N GLU A 203 -15.36 -21.24 -16.05
CA GLU A 203 -14.51 -22.11 -15.25
C GLU A 203 -13.62 -21.31 -14.29
N ILE A 204 -13.05 -20.18 -14.73
CA ILE A 204 -12.25 -19.30 -13.87
C ILE A 204 -13.09 -18.73 -12.71
N TYR A 205 -14.31 -18.23 -12.97
CA TYR A 205 -15.20 -17.77 -11.90
C TYR A 205 -15.58 -18.88 -10.93
N ASN A 206 -15.78 -20.11 -11.42
CA ASN A 206 -16.18 -21.23 -10.56
C ASN A 206 -15.06 -21.73 -9.63
N LYS A 207 -13.78 -21.46 -9.94
CA LYS A 207 -12.66 -21.80 -9.05
C LYS A 207 -12.78 -21.17 -7.67
N ASP A 208 -13.47 -20.03 -7.55
CA ASP A 208 -13.70 -19.32 -6.28
C ASP A 208 -15.20 -18.98 -6.10
N GLY A 209 -16.05 -20.02 -6.12
CA GLY A 209 -17.46 -19.91 -5.72
C GLY A 209 -18.32 -19.00 -6.61
N GLY A 210 -17.98 -18.88 -7.90
CA GLY A 210 -18.65 -18.01 -8.86
C GLY A 210 -18.15 -16.56 -8.85
N ARG A 211 -16.99 -16.31 -8.24
CA ARG A 211 -16.33 -15.01 -8.19
C ARG A 211 -14.89 -15.12 -8.69
N PHE A 212 -14.38 -14.01 -9.22
CA PHE A 212 -12.98 -13.86 -9.60
C PHE A 212 -12.47 -12.56 -8.96
N PHE A 213 -11.56 -12.66 -8.00
CA PHE A 213 -11.08 -11.50 -7.22
C PHE A 213 -12.22 -10.66 -6.61
N GLY A 214 -13.27 -11.32 -6.13
CA GLY A 214 -14.46 -10.68 -5.55
C GLY A 214 -15.51 -10.22 -6.57
N VAL A 215 -15.17 -10.14 -7.86
CA VAL A 215 -16.11 -9.81 -8.94
C VAL A 215 -17.00 -11.02 -9.24
N PRO A 216 -18.34 -10.90 -9.16
CA PRO A 216 -19.23 -12.01 -9.50
C PRO A 216 -19.27 -12.26 -11.01
N MET A 217 -19.56 -13.50 -11.41
CA MET A 217 -19.77 -13.85 -12.81
C MET A 217 -20.86 -12.98 -13.46
N PRO A 218 -20.56 -12.28 -14.57
CA PRO A 218 -21.56 -11.50 -15.31
C PRO A 218 -22.74 -12.36 -15.77
N GLU A 219 -23.95 -11.84 -15.65
CA GLU A 219 -25.17 -12.44 -16.17
C GLU A 219 -25.14 -12.49 -17.71
N GLN A 220 -24.53 -11.49 -18.35
CA GLN A 220 -24.30 -11.47 -19.79
C GLN A 220 -23.43 -12.65 -20.25
N LEU A 221 -22.39 -13.03 -19.50
CA LEU A 221 -21.58 -14.22 -19.80
C LEU A 221 -22.40 -15.51 -19.78
N LYS A 222 -23.31 -15.66 -18.80
CA LYS A 222 -24.22 -16.82 -18.73
C LYS A 222 -25.13 -16.90 -19.95
N LYS A 223 -25.68 -15.75 -20.36
CA LYS A 223 -26.50 -15.64 -21.59
C LYS A 223 -25.69 -15.96 -22.83
N ASP A 224 -24.42 -15.55 -22.89
CA ASP A 224 -23.53 -15.82 -24.02
C ASP A 224 -23.19 -17.30 -24.15
N LEU A 225 -23.00 -18.03 -23.05
CA LEU A 225 -22.86 -19.50 -23.05
C LEU A 225 -24.11 -20.22 -23.57
N ILE A 226 -25.28 -19.82 -23.08
CA ILE A 226 -26.56 -20.41 -23.53
C ILE A 226 -26.78 -20.08 -25.02
N ARG A 227 -26.53 -18.84 -25.44
CA ARG A 227 -26.73 -18.42 -26.83
C ARG A 227 -25.80 -19.14 -27.80
N THR A 228 -24.50 -19.20 -27.48
CA THR A 228 -23.50 -19.82 -28.36
C THR A 228 -23.64 -21.34 -28.41
N SER A 229 -23.94 -22.02 -27.29
CA SER A 229 -24.27 -23.46 -27.30
C SER A 229 -25.50 -23.77 -28.17
N ALA A 230 -26.55 -22.93 -28.11
CA ALA A 230 -27.72 -23.07 -28.97
C ALA A 230 -27.38 -22.86 -30.47
N GLN A 231 -26.54 -21.87 -30.79
CA GLN A 231 -26.10 -21.59 -32.17
C GLN A 231 -25.29 -22.74 -32.77
N LEU A 232 -24.49 -23.43 -31.95
CA LEU A 232 -23.67 -24.58 -32.35
C LEU A 232 -24.47 -25.89 -32.42
N GLY A 233 -25.68 -25.93 -31.87
CA GLY A 233 -26.47 -27.15 -31.74
C GLY A 233 -25.99 -28.08 -30.61
N PHE A 234 -25.29 -27.54 -29.61
CA PHE A 234 -24.85 -28.26 -28.41
C PHE A 234 -26.02 -28.40 -27.42
N ILE A 235 -26.97 -29.28 -27.74
CA ILE A 235 -28.28 -29.38 -27.06
C ILE A 235 -28.12 -29.72 -25.56
N GLU A 236 -27.24 -30.67 -25.22
CA GLU A 236 -27.06 -31.09 -23.82
C GLU A 236 -26.36 -30.01 -23.01
N GLU A 237 -25.28 -29.42 -23.53
CA GLU A 237 -24.58 -28.29 -22.88
C GLU A 237 -25.52 -27.09 -22.71
N ASN A 238 -26.34 -26.79 -23.72
CA ASN A 238 -27.34 -25.73 -23.63
C ASN A 238 -28.34 -25.97 -22.50
N ARG A 239 -28.86 -27.21 -22.39
CA ARG A 239 -29.75 -27.63 -21.29
C ARG A 239 -29.04 -27.52 -19.94
N GLU A 240 -27.80 -27.99 -19.85
CA GLU A 240 -26.98 -27.91 -18.64
C GLU A 240 -26.81 -26.46 -18.17
N TYR A 241 -26.43 -25.54 -19.07
CA TYR A 241 -26.27 -24.14 -18.70
C TYR A 241 -27.59 -23.44 -18.34
N ARG A 242 -28.69 -23.71 -19.06
CA ARG A 242 -30.04 -23.19 -18.71
C ARG A 242 -30.46 -23.62 -17.31
N ASN A 243 -30.24 -24.88 -16.97
CA ASN A 243 -30.52 -25.41 -15.64
C ASN A 243 -29.55 -24.86 -14.58
N LYS A 244 -28.24 -24.85 -14.86
CA LYS A 244 -27.19 -24.35 -13.95
C LYS A 244 -27.40 -22.91 -13.55
N PHE A 245 -27.79 -22.06 -14.50
CA PHE A 245 -28.00 -20.63 -14.27
C PHE A 245 -29.45 -20.27 -13.96
N ASN A 246 -30.37 -21.24 -13.97
CA ASN A 246 -31.81 -21.04 -13.79
C ASN A 246 -32.38 -20.00 -14.78
N ILE A 247 -31.94 -20.06 -16.04
CA ILE A 247 -32.39 -19.19 -17.13
C ILE A 247 -33.21 -20.05 -18.07
N ASP A 248 -34.53 -19.90 -18.00
CA ASP A 248 -35.49 -20.71 -18.77
C ASP A 248 -35.18 -22.22 -18.64
N PRO A 249 -35.19 -22.82 -17.44
CA PRO A 249 -34.82 -24.22 -17.27
C PRO A 249 -35.80 -25.16 -17.97
N ASP A 250 -35.34 -26.34 -18.41
CA ASP A 250 -36.26 -27.36 -18.92
C ASP A 250 -37.28 -27.71 -17.82
N PRO A 251 -38.57 -27.95 -18.17
CA PRO A 251 -39.55 -28.39 -17.21
C PRO A 251 -39.01 -29.63 -16.50
N ALA A 252 -38.96 -29.61 -15.16
CA ALA A 252 -38.46 -30.73 -14.37
C ALA A 252 -39.08 -32.04 -14.87
N PRO A 253 -38.30 -33.12 -15.06
CA PRO A 253 -38.87 -34.39 -15.52
C PRO A 253 -39.97 -34.77 -14.54
N ALA A 254 -41.20 -34.89 -15.05
CA ALA A 254 -42.36 -35.32 -14.27
C ALA A 254 -41.93 -36.56 -13.48
N LYS A 255 -42.10 -36.50 -12.15
CA LYS A 255 -41.85 -37.66 -11.27
C LYS A 255 -42.51 -38.85 -11.95
N LYS A 256 -41.72 -39.86 -12.33
CA LYS A 256 -42.25 -41.10 -12.91
C LYS A 256 -43.14 -41.74 -11.86
N GLU A 257 -44.42 -41.43 -11.86
CA GLU A 257 -45.41 -42.31 -11.28
C GLU A 257 -45.33 -43.62 -12.06
N THR A 258 -44.99 -44.67 -11.33
CA THR A 258 -44.96 -46.04 -11.81
C THR A 258 -46.37 -46.48 -12.19
N GLY A 259 -46.80 -46.15 -13.41
CA GLY A 259 -48.00 -46.65 -14.05
C GLY A 259 -47.64 -47.37 -15.34
N LYS A 260 -47.72 -48.71 -15.35
CA LYS A 260 -47.61 -49.52 -16.56
C LYS A 260 -48.77 -49.17 -17.51
N GLY A 261 -48.49 -48.40 -18.56
CA GLY A 261 -49.42 -48.19 -19.67
C GLY A 261 -48.65 -48.15 -20.99
N LYS A 262 -48.83 -49.18 -21.82
CA LYS A 262 -48.33 -49.22 -23.20
C LYS A 262 -49.10 -48.19 -24.03
N GLY A 263 -48.48 -47.08 -24.38
CA GLY A 263 -49.00 -46.07 -25.32
C GLY A 263 -47.86 -45.55 -26.20
N LYS A 264 -48.12 -45.45 -27.50
CA LYS A 264 -47.18 -44.99 -28.53
C LYS A 264 -46.59 -43.62 -28.17
N LYS A 265 -45.26 -43.46 -28.28
CA LYS A 265 -44.58 -42.17 -28.24
C LYS A 265 -44.90 -41.42 -29.54
N GLU A 266 -45.90 -40.54 -29.51
CA GLU A 266 -45.92 -39.40 -30.43
C GLU A 266 -44.89 -38.39 -29.93
N ALA A 267 -43.94 -38.05 -30.79
CA ALA A 267 -43.00 -36.97 -30.53
C ALA A 267 -43.78 -35.66 -30.48
N ALA A 268 -44.07 -35.18 -29.26
CA ALA A 268 -44.56 -33.84 -29.05
C ALA A 268 -43.45 -32.85 -29.47
N THR A 269 -43.52 -32.38 -30.71
CA THR A 269 -42.89 -31.13 -31.14
C THR A 269 -43.38 -30.03 -30.21
N GLN A 270 -42.54 -29.62 -29.25
CA GLN A 270 -42.80 -28.42 -28.48
C GLN A 270 -42.82 -27.22 -29.44
N PRO A 271 -43.74 -26.26 -29.27
CA PRO A 271 -43.75 -25.04 -30.06
C PRO A 271 -42.42 -24.33 -29.86
N VAL A 272 -41.65 -24.17 -30.94
CA VAL A 272 -40.51 -23.26 -30.96
C VAL A 272 -41.05 -21.88 -30.56
N PRO A 273 -40.59 -21.25 -29.48
CA PRO A 273 -41.07 -19.93 -29.11
C PRO A 273 -40.78 -18.99 -30.29
N VAL A 274 -41.77 -18.17 -30.66
CA VAL A 274 -41.71 -17.23 -31.78
C VAL A 274 -40.45 -16.38 -31.63
N LYS A 275 -39.43 -16.71 -32.43
CA LYS A 275 -38.16 -15.98 -32.50
C LYS A 275 -38.50 -14.58 -32.98
N THR A 276 -38.41 -13.59 -32.09
CA THR A 276 -38.04 -12.24 -32.52
C THR A 276 -36.82 -12.40 -33.44
N PRO A 277 -36.81 -11.81 -34.65
CA PRO A 277 -35.64 -11.91 -35.52
C PRO A 277 -34.41 -11.49 -34.70
N ALA A 278 -33.41 -12.37 -34.62
CA ALA A 278 -32.18 -12.03 -33.91
C ALA A 278 -31.64 -10.72 -34.52
N PRO A 279 -31.21 -9.76 -33.69
CA PRO A 279 -30.70 -8.49 -34.18
C PRO A 279 -29.58 -8.75 -35.19
N THR A 280 -29.64 -8.10 -36.34
CA THR A 280 -28.66 -8.26 -37.42
C THR A 280 -27.34 -7.55 -37.11
N GLY A 281 -27.34 -6.66 -36.12
CA GLY A 281 -26.16 -6.06 -35.51
C GLY A 281 -26.33 -5.91 -34.00
N GLU A 282 -25.24 -6.05 -33.26
CA GLU A 282 -25.17 -5.88 -31.80
C GLU A 282 -23.93 -5.05 -31.45
N ALA A 283 -23.92 -4.45 -30.26
CA ALA A 283 -22.72 -3.83 -29.69
C ALA A 283 -22.44 -4.34 -28.28
N ILE A 284 -21.18 -4.66 -28.00
CA ILE A 284 -20.65 -4.70 -26.64
C ILE A 284 -20.16 -3.31 -26.30
N VAL A 285 -20.74 -2.70 -25.28
CA VAL A 285 -20.28 -1.44 -24.72
C VAL A 285 -19.49 -1.75 -23.45
N PHE A 286 -18.18 -1.53 -23.48
CA PHE A 286 -17.35 -1.52 -22.28
C PHE A 286 -17.47 -0.16 -21.60
N TRP A 287 -17.84 -0.17 -20.32
CA TRP A 287 -17.77 0.99 -19.44
C TRP A 287 -16.53 0.86 -18.56
N GLU A 288 -15.51 1.63 -18.89
CA GLU A 288 -14.28 1.77 -18.12
C GLU A 288 -14.45 2.93 -17.14
N ASN A 289 -14.50 2.64 -15.83
CA ASN A 289 -14.85 3.62 -14.81
C ASN A 289 -13.69 3.92 -13.86
N GLY A 290 -13.50 5.21 -13.58
CA GLY A 290 -12.52 5.74 -12.65
C GLY A 290 -11.07 5.54 -13.10
N LEU A 291 -10.14 5.72 -12.16
CA LEU A 291 -8.72 5.53 -12.40
C LEU A 291 -8.17 4.39 -11.56
N GLY A 292 -7.30 3.60 -12.18
CA GLY A 292 -6.65 2.42 -11.64
C GLY A 292 -5.90 2.74 -10.35
N PRO A 293 -5.69 1.73 -9.50
CA PRO A 293 -5.15 1.94 -8.17
C PRO A 293 -3.77 2.62 -8.26
N ALA A 294 -3.50 3.53 -7.34
CA ALA A 294 -2.18 4.14 -7.24
C ALA A 294 -1.34 3.35 -6.26
N LYS A 295 -0.04 3.22 -6.54
CA LYS A 295 0.90 2.67 -5.58
C LYS A 295 1.45 3.80 -4.70
N ASP A 296 1.40 3.57 -3.41
CA ASP A 296 1.98 4.39 -2.36
C ASP A 296 3.07 3.59 -1.63
N GLN A 297 3.62 4.16 -0.57
CA GLN A 297 4.54 3.49 0.32
C GLN A 297 4.05 3.54 1.76
N ILE A 298 4.29 2.47 2.50
CA ILE A 298 4.15 2.43 3.94
C ILE A 298 5.52 2.15 4.55
N VAL A 299 5.75 2.68 5.75
CA VAL A 299 7.01 2.50 6.46
C VAL A 299 6.78 1.49 7.58
N ILE A 300 7.49 0.37 7.51
CA ILE A 300 7.48 -0.67 8.53
C ILE A 300 8.66 -0.47 9.45
N THR A 301 8.38 -0.29 10.74
CA THR A 301 9.40 -0.22 11.79
C THR A 301 9.54 -1.59 12.43
N ALA A 302 10.76 -2.11 12.55
CA ALA A 302 11.00 -3.40 13.20
C ALA A 302 11.92 -3.23 14.41
N SER A 303 11.62 -3.91 15.51
CA SER A 303 12.54 -4.09 16.63
C SER A 303 13.42 -5.32 16.35
N GLY A 304 14.75 -5.13 16.28
CA GLY A 304 15.75 -6.12 15.83
C GLY A 304 15.93 -7.41 16.68
N GLY A 305 14.94 -7.79 17.48
CA GLY A 305 14.97 -8.99 18.32
C GLY A 305 14.00 -10.09 17.86
N SER A 306 13.59 -10.15 16.58
CA SER A 306 12.63 -11.17 16.09
C SER A 306 12.99 -11.88 14.77
N GLY A 307 14.11 -11.54 14.10
CA GLY A 307 14.56 -12.23 12.86
C GLY A 307 13.62 -12.04 11.66
N VAL A 308 12.60 -11.21 11.83
CA VAL A 308 11.63 -10.78 10.84
C VAL A 308 11.38 -9.28 11.00
N PHE A 309 11.13 -8.54 9.91
CA PHE A 309 10.44 -7.26 10.05
C PHE A 309 8.97 -7.56 10.27
N TYR A 310 8.44 -7.08 11.40
CA TYR A 310 7.00 -7.09 11.69
C TYR A 310 6.47 -5.69 11.43
N GLY A 311 5.47 -5.59 10.56
CA GLY A 311 4.75 -4.36 10.30
C GLY A 311 3.27 -4.59 10.32
N THR A 312 2.53 -3.61 10.83
CA THR A 312 1.09 -3.53 10.62
C THR A 312 0.78 -2.28 9.83
N TYR A 313 -0.19 -2.38 8.93
CA TYR A 313 -0.68 -1.23 8.19
C TYR A 313 -2.18 -1.35 7.96
N MET A 314 -2.86 -0.21 7.91
CA MET A 314 -4.28 -0.17 7.62
C MET A 314 -4.51 -0.31 6.12
N ASP A 315 -5.44 -1.17 5.73
CA ASP A 315 -6.03 -1.23 4.41
C ASP A 315 -7.54 -1.04 4.46
N GLY A 316 -7.98 0.19 4.18
CA GLY A 316 -9.31 0.63 4.62
C GLY A 316 -9.41 0.51 6.14
N ASP A 317 -10.44 -0.19 6.61
CA ASP A 317 -10.66 -0.46 8.03
C ASP A 317 -10.02 -1.76 8.52
N GLN A 318 -9.32 -2.51 7.64
CA GLN A 318 -8.68 -3.77 8.00
C GLN A 318 -7.22 -3.58 8.37
N LEU A 319 -6.80 -4.10 9.51
CA LEU A 319 -5.38 -4.13 9.92
C LEU A 319 -4.69 -5.32 9.24
N GLU A 320 -3.80 -5.03 8.30
CA GLU A 320 -2.99 -6.04 7.62
C GLU A 320 -1.65 -6.19 8.36
N GLN A 321 -1.22 -7.43 8.56
CA GLN A 321 0.08 -7.75 9.14
C GLN A 321 1.02 -8.24 8.05
N ILE A 322 2.27 -7.78 8.07
CA ILE A 322 3.30 -8.25 7.17
C ILE A 322 4.54 -8.66 7.95
N LEU A 323 4.99 -9.88 7.65
CA LEU A 323 6.19 -10.47 8.21
C LEU A 323 7.19 -10.66 7.08
N ILE A 324 8.37 -10.07 7.23
CA ILE A 324 9.43 -10.09 6.24
C ILE A 324 10.61 -10.82 6.86
N PRO A 325 10.99 -12.01 6.38
CA PRO A 325 12.16 -12.69 6.92
C PRO A 325 13.43 -11.89 6.61
N ILE A 326 14.28 -11.69 7.62
CA ILE A 326 15.62 -11.14 7.43
C ILE A 326 16.50 -12.27 6.88
N PRO A 327 17.12 -12.13 5.70
CA PRO A 327 17.99 -13.17 5.16
C PRO A 327 19.21 -13.40 6.07
N PRO A 328 19.63 -14.66 6.20
CA PRO A 328 20.84 -15.02 6.92
C PRO A 328 22.09 -14.22 6.57
N GLY A 329 22.81 -13.71 7.56
CA GLY A 329 24.04 -12.95 7.34
C GLY A 329 23.86 -11.49 6.90
N ALA A 330 22.62 -11.00 6.74
CA ALA A 330 22.35 -9.61 6.43
C ALA A 330 22.61 -8.73 7.67
N ASP A 331 23.71 -7.98 7.69
CA ASP A 331 23.95 -6.96 8.72
C ASP A 331 22.99 -5.79 8.54
N ILE A 332 21.92 -5.83 9.33
CA ILE A 332 20.90 -4.79 9.37
C ILE A 332 21.09 -3.84 10.58
N GLY A 333 21.90 -4.18 11.58
CA GLY A 333 21.99 -3.49 12.89
C GLY A 333 20.64 -3.24 13.60
N ASN A 334 20.53 -2.24 14.50
CA ASN A 334 19.32 -1.97 15.33
C ASN A 334 18.20 -1.20 14.58
N VAL A 335 17.76 -1.67 13.40
CA VAL A 335 16.94 -0.93 12.38
C VAL A 335 15.67 -0.25 12.91
N ASN A 336 15.26 0.88 12.29
CA ASN A 336 14.08 1.68 12.67
C ASN A 336 13.04 2.02 11.56
N ALA A 337 13.18 1.55 10.30
CA ALA A 337 12.13 1.70 9.26
C ALA A 337 12.55 1.11 7.89
N ILE A 338 11.66 0.40 7.18
CA ILE A 338 11.76 0.06 5.75
C ILE A 338 10.51 0.54 5.02
N ALA A 339 10.68 1.23 3.89
CA ALA A 339 9.57 1.62 3.03
C ALA A 339 9.20 0.47 2.07
N ILE A 340 7.97 -0.03 2.17
CA ILE A 340 7.42 -1.03 1.24
C ILE A 340 6.30 -0.44 0.40
N PRO A 341 6.12 -0.90 -0.84
CA PRO A 341 5.02 -0.43 -1.67
C PRO A 341 3.68 -0.97 -1.15
N LYS A 342 2.61 -0.18 -1.33
CA LYS A 342 1.22 -0.59 -1.07
C LYS A 342 0.33 -0.02 -2.16
N TYR A 343 -0.64 -0.79 -2.68
CA TYR A 343 -1.70 -0.21 -3.50
C TYR A 343 -2.73 0.51 -2.61
N ARG A 344 -3.13 1.70 -3.03
CA ARG A 344 -4.30 2.41 -2.51
C ARG A 344 -5.40 2.43 -3.56
N LYS A 345 -6.62 2.12 -3.12
CA LYS A 345 -7.81 2.30 -3.96
C LYS A 345 -8.00 3.79 -4.23
N ARG A 346 -8.45 4.11 -5.43
CA ARG A 346 -8.91 5.46 -5.80
C ARG A 346 -10.41 5.36 -5.96
N GLU A 347 -11.14 6.16 -5.20
CA GLU A 347 -12.60 6.07 -5.22
C GLU A 347 -13.13 6.61 -6.54
N ASN A 348 -14.08 5.86 -7.12
CA ASN A 348 -14.77 6.27 -8.33
C ASN A 348 -15.89 7.22 -7.96
N TYR A 349 -16.08 8.27 -8.74
CA TYR A 349 -17.23 9.16 -8.54
C TYR A 349 -18.56 8.42 -8.80
N TYR A 350 -18.64 7.65 -9.89
CA TYR A 350 -19.81 6.84 -10.20
C TYR A 350 -19.62 5.42 -9.63
N GLY A 351 -20.60 4.96 -8.84
CA GLY A 351 -20.60 3.61 -8.28
C GLY A 351 -21.24 2.57 -9.22
N LYS A 352 -22.13 3.01 -10.12
CA LYS A 352 -22.82 2.16 -11.10
C LYS A 352 -23.27 2.98 -12.31
N ALA A 353 -23.46 2.30 -13.44
CA ALA A 353 -24.08 2.88 -14.62
C ALA A 353 -25.01 1.87 -15.29
N ALA A 354 -25.89 2.36 -16.14
CA ALA A 354 -26.79 1.56 -16.95
C ALA A 354 -27.02 2.20 -18.32
N ILE A 355 -27.29 1.36 -19.32
CA ILE A 355 -27.69 1.76 -20.66
C ILE A 355 -29.20 1.55 -20.82
N ILE A 356 -29.90 2.53 -21.39
CA ILE A 356 -31.34 2.44 -21.64
C ILE A 356 -31.56 1.79 -23.02
N VAL A 357 -32.18 0.62 -23.01
CA VAL A 357 -32.51 -0.17 -24.21
C VAL A 357 -34.02 -0.44 -24.22
N ASP A 358 -34.72 -0.01 -25.26
CA ASP A 358 -36.18 -0.13 -25.40
C ASP A 358 -36.94 0.33 -24.13
N ASN A 359 -36.57 1.50 -23.60
CA ASN A 359 -37.08 2.11 -22.36
C ASN A 359 -36.86 1.29 -21.08
N LYS A 360 -35.99 0.28 -21.12
CA LYS A 360 -35.58 -0.49 -19.94
C LYS A 360 -34.15 -0.19 -19.59
N GLU A 361 -33.90 -0.11 -18.29
CA GLU A 361 -32.56 0.09 -17.77
C GLU A 361 -31.83 -1.25 -17.70
N GLN A 362 -30.75 -1.35 -18.47
CA GLN A 362 -29.84 -2.49 -18.47
C GLN A 362 -28.54 -2.08 -17.78
N PRO A 363 -28.21 -2.66 -16.61
CA PRO A 363 -26.99 -2.28 -15.90
C PRO A 363 -25.73 -2.70 -16.67
N PHE A 364 -24.66 -1.92 -16.52
CA PHE A 364 -23.32 -2.39 -16.88
C PHE A 364 -22.85 -3.39 -15.82
N GLU A 365 -22.53 -4.60 -16.26
CA GLU A 365 -22.13 -5.69 -15.36
C GLU A 365 -20.61 -5.68 -15.17
N LEU A 366 -20.18 -5.61 -13.91
CA LEU A 366 -18.76 -5.58 -13.55
C LEU A 366 -18.09 -6.88 -13.97
N SER A 367 -17.04 -6.78 -14.79
CA SER A 367 -16.25 -7.93 -15.23
C SER A 367 -14.83 -7.92 -14.70
N GLN A 368 -14.28 -6.74 -14.44
CA GLN A 368 -12.89 -6.58 -13.99
C GLN A 368 -12.79 -5.47 -12.94
N ASP A 369 -12.13 -5.76 -11.82
CA ASP A 369 -11.68 -4.76 -10.83
C ASP A 369 -10.16 -4.86 -10.70
N PHE A 370 -9.45 -3.76 -11.00
CA PHE A 370 -7.99 -3.75 -10.97
C PHE A 370 -7.42 -3.68 -9.55
N TYR A 371 -8.15 -3.17 -8.56
CA TYR A 371 -7.63 -3.02 -7.19
C TYR A 371 -7.30 -4.36 -6.51
N PRO A 372 -8.21 -5.34 -6.41
CA PRO A 372 -7.92 -6.61 -5.75
C PRO A 372 -6.84 -7.41 -6.50
N ILE A 373 -6.79 -7.31 -7.84
CA ILE A 373 -5.72 -7.94 -8.65
C ILE A 373 -4.37 -7.30 -8.34
N ALA A 374 -4.29 -5.96 -8.40
CA ALA A 374 -3.05 -5.24 -8.10
C ALA A 374 -2.55 -5.54 -6.68
N LYS A 375 -3.45 -5.57 -5.69
CA LYS A 375 -3.14 -5.95 -4.30
C LYS A 375 -2.60 -7.39 -4.23
N GLN A 376 -3.22 -8.34 -4.91
CA GLN A 376 -2.76 -9.72 -4.89
C GLN A 376 -1.42 -9.91 -5.62
N CYS A 377 -1.23 -9.33 -6.80
CA CYS A 377 0.06 -9.35 -7.51
C CYS A 377 1.18 -8.73 -6.67
N LEU A 378 0.88 -7.68 -5.90
CA LEU A 378 1.82 -7.13 -4.93
C LEU A 378 2.09 -8.11 -3.79
N LYS A 379 1.05 -8.68 -3.17
CA LYS A 379 1.20 -9.65 -2.08
C LYS A 379 2.02 -10.87 -2.48
N ASP A 380 1.79 -11.44 -3.66
CA ASP A 380 2.49 -12.63 -4.15
C ASP A 380 3.99 -12.38 -4.36
N ARG A 381 4.35 -11.19 -4.85
CA ARG A 381 5.75 -10.85 -5.04
C ARG A 381 6.42 -10.35 -3.76
N MET A 382 5.67 -9.81 -2.80
CA MET A 382 6.23 -9.17 -1.60
C MET A 382 7.20 -10.12 -0.89
N LEU A 383 6.89 -11.41 -0.78
CA LEU A 383 7.83 -12.38 -0.17
C LEU A 383 9.19 -12.43 -0.90
N ARG A 384 9.19 -12.39 -2.24
CA ARG A 384 10.40 -12.41 -3.08
C ARG A 384 11.12 -11.06 -3.08
N GLU A 385 10.38 -9.97 -3.26
CA GLU A 385 10.95 -8.63 -3.33
C GLU A 385 11.50 -8.19 -1.99
N THR A 386 10.90 -8.63 -0.89
CA THR A 386 11.39 -8.17 0.41
C THR A 386 12.72 -8.79 0.81
N ILE A 387 13.06 -9.99 0.34
CA ILE A 387 14.43 -10.52 0.48
C ILE A 387 15.44 -9.56 -0.17
N ASN A 388 15.14 -9.06 -1.37
CA ASN A 388 16.00 -8.08 -2.06
C ASN A 388 16.01 -6.72 -1.35
N LEU A 389 14.87 -6.28 -0.79
CA LEU A 389 14.80 -5.06 0.01
C LEU A 389 15.70 -5.15 1.24
N VAL A 390 15.69 -6.28 1.96
CA VAL A 390 16.55 -6.49 3.12
C VAL A 390 18.02 -6.62 2.73
N ILE A 391 18.35 -7.35 1.66
CA ILE A 391 19.74 -7.44 1.14
C ILE A 391 20.25 -6.06 0.72
N ARG A 392 19.40 -5.25 0.07
CA ARG A 392 19.73 -3.87 -0.30
C ARG A 392 20.03 -3.04 0.95
N PHE A 393 19.13 -3.10 1.92
CA PHE A 393 19.27 -2.36 3.16
C PHE A 393 20.58 -2.73 3.87
N ALA A 394 20.89 -4.03 3.98
CA ALA A 394 22.14 -4.51 4.54
C ALA A 394 23.39 -4.10 3.72
N SER A 395 23.32 -4.18 2.38
CA SER A 395 24.43 -3.77 1.49
C SER A 395 24.72 -2.26 1.57
N LYS A 396 23.68 -1.43 1.68
CA LYS A 396 23.82 0.01 1.87
C LYS A 396 24.48 0.35 3.22
N LYS A 397 24.17 -0.43 4.25
CA LYS A 397 24.77 -0.33 5.58
C LYS A 397 26.24 -0.79 5.59
N ALA A 398 26.54 -1.92 4.95
CA ALA A 398 27.90 -2.44 4.79
C ALA A 398 28.78 -1.57 3.85
N GLY A 399 28.18 -0.91 2.86
CA GLY A 399 28.84 -0.02 1.89
C GLY A 399 29.14 1.39 2.38
N SER A 400 28.91 1.69 3.66
CA SER A 400 29.15 2.99 4.31
C SER A 400 30.59 3.53 4.15
N ALA A 401 31.55 2.69 3.76
CA ALA A 401 32.90 3.10 3.37
C ALA A 401 32.94 4.01 2.11
N LEU A 402 32.04 3.83 1.14
CA LEU A 402 31.97 4.65 -0.09
C LEU A 402 31.35 6.03 0.18
N LEU A 403 30.31 6.08 1.03
CA LEU A 403 29.76 7.34 1.56
C LEU A 403 30.77 8.05 2.46
N GLY A 404 31.55 7.27 3.22
CA GLY A 404 32.68 7.75 4.00
C GLY A 404 33.78 8.37 3.14
N ALA A 405 34.06 7.84 1.94
CA ALA A 405 35.04 8.39 1.01
C ALA A 405 34.61 9.75 0.42
N ILE A 406 33.35 9.89 0.02
CA ILE A 406 32.77 11.16 -0.48
C ILE A 406 32.75 12.22 0.64
N ALA A 407 32.46 11.82 1.88
CA ALA A 407 32.52 12.70 3.05
C ALA A 407 33.97 13.09 3.40
N LYS A 408 34.94 12.18 3.25
CA LYS A 408 36.37 12.45 3.44
C LYS A 408 36.90 13.49 2.46
N GLU A 409 36.45 13.42 1.21
CA GLU A 409 36.83 14.33 0.12
C GLU A 409 36.17 15.71 0.25
N ALA A 410 34.96 15.77 0.82
CA ALA A 410 34.23 17.01 1.07
C ALA A 410 34.60 17.72 2.39
N PHE A 411 35.05 16.99 3.43
CA PHE A 411 35.19 17.53 4.79
C PHE A 411 36.57 17.32 5.45
N GLY A 412 37.53 16.67 4.78
CA GLY A 412 38.90 16.49 5.30
C GLY A 412 39.05 15.34 6.31
N SER A 413 40.30 14.96 6.60
CA SER A 413 40.67 13.73 7.32
C SER A 413 40.33 13.68 8.81
N ASP A 414 39.97 14.81 9.42
CA ASP A 414 39.80 14.93 10.89
C ASP A 414 38.32 14.85 11.33
N ALA A 415 37.44 14.34 10.47
CA ALA A 415 35.98 14.31 10.66
C ALA A 415 35.40 12.91 10.95
N GLY A 416 36.07 12.11 11.77
CA GLY A 416 35.68 10.71 12.06
C GLY A 416 34.23 10.53 12.54
N ASP A 417 33.71 11.46 13.34
CA ASP A 417 32.35 11.40 13.92
C ASP A 417 31.27 12.07 13.06
N LEU A 418 31.64 13.06 12.23
CA LEU A 418 30.71 13.69 11.29
C LEU A 418 30.39 12.77 10.09
N THR A 419 31.29 11.82 9.81
CA THR A 419 31.16 10.83 8.72
C THR A 419 30.08 9.78 9.01
N LYS A 420 29.90 9.38 10.28
CA LYS A 420 28.87 8.42 10.71
C LYS A 420 27.47 9.04 10.75
N LEU A 421 27.35 10.24 11.33
CA LEU A 421 26.08 10.99 11.39
C LEU A 421 25.52 11.31 9.99
N GLY A 422 26.41 11.57 9.01
CA GLY A 422 26.04 11.80 7.61
C GLY A 422 25.59 10.54 6.85
N ALA A 423 26.06 9.35 7.23
CA ALA A 423 25.72 8.09 6.58
C ALA A 423 24.34 7.57 7.02
N ASP A 424 23.98 7.74 8.29
CA ASP A 424 22.76 7.18 8.87
C ASP A 424 21.51 8.03 8.54
N VAL A 425 21.63 9.36 8.53
CA VAL A 425 20.58 10.27 8.06
C VAL A 425 20.34 10.10 6.55
N ALA A 426 21.40 9.87 5.78
CA ALA A 426 21.29 9.55 4.35
C ALA A 426 20.60 8.20 4.13
N GLY A 427 20.84 7.20 4.97
CA GLY A 427 20.24 5.86 4.91
C GLY A 427 18.71 5.86 5.01
N ALA A 428 18.15 6.55 6.01
CA ALA A 428 16.70 6.66 6.23
C ALA A 428 15.99 7.62 5.28
N ALA A 429 16.64 8.73 4.87
CA ALA A 429 16.07 9.68 3.91
C ALA A 429 16.01 9.14 2.45
N THR A 430 16.81 8.11 2.14
CA THR A 430 16.86 7.50 0.80
C THR A 430 16.05 6.21 0.68
N GLU A 431 15.56 5.64 1.77
CA GLU A 431 14.73 4.42 1.73
C GLU A 431 13.32 4.74 1.24
N LYS A 432 13.03 4.37 -0.01
CA LYS A 432 11.73 4.53 -0.65
C LYS A 432 11.31 3.24 -1.32
N ALA A 433 10.00 3.02 -1.35
CA ALA A 433 9.44 1.97 -2.17
C ALA A 433 9.39 2.41 -3.63
N ASP A 434 9.39 1.45 -4.55
CA ASP A 434 9.00 1.74 -5.92
C ASP A 434 7.49 1.95 -5.98
N THR A 435 7.06 3.21 -6.01
CA THR A 435 5.65 3.61 -6.14
C THR A 435 5.20 3.78 -7.60
N ARG A 436 6.03 3.38 -8.58
CA ARG A 436 5.65 3.40 -10.01
C ARG A 436 4.62 2.30 -10.29
N ASN A 437 3.56 2.68 -11.00
CA ASN A 437 2.54 1.80 -11.56
C ASN A 437 1.81 2.54 -12.69
N TRP A 438 1.18 1.84 -13.61
CA TRP A 438 0.38 2.42 -14.69
C TRP A 438 -0.92 3.00 -14.12
N GLN A 439 -1.00 4.33 -14.01
CA GLN A 439 -2.08 5.02 -13.28
C GLN A 439 -3.22 5.53 -14.16
N SER A 440 -3.04 5.60 -15.48
CA SER A 440 -4.10 5.93 -16.43
C SER A 440 -5.05 4.76 -16.78
N LEU A 441 -4.82 3.57 -16.22
CA LEU A 441 -5.77 2.45 -16.34
C LEU A 441 -7.12 2.83 -15.71
N PRO A 442 -8.23 2.19 -16.07
CA PRO A 442 -9.48 2.32 -15.32
C PRO A 442 -9.38 1.64 -13.95
N ALA A 443 -10.25 2.03 -13.01
CA ALA A 443 -10.42 1.28 -11.77
C ALA A 443 -11.15 -0.04 -12.04
N THR A 444 -12.21 0.02 -12.84
CA THR A 444 -13.06 -1.13 -13.17
C THR A 444 -13.44 -1.15 -14.64
N ILE A 445 -13.63 -2.35 -15.19
CA ILE A 445 -14.26 -2.56 -16.50
C ILE A 445 -15.56 -3.31 -16.27
N SER A 446 -16.63 -2.72 -16.77
CA SER A 446 -17.96 -3.33 -16.83
C SER A 446 -18.42 -3.40 -18.28
N TYR A 447 -19.41 -4.22 -18.61
CA TYR A 447 -19.92 -4.27 -19.98
C TYR A 447 -21.43 -4.54 -20.05
N ALA A 448 -22.01 -4.13 -21.18
CA ALA A 448 -23.38 -4.44 -21.57
C ALA A 448 -23.43 -4.79 -23.06
N ARG A 449 -24.23 -5.78 -23.42
CA ARG A 449 -24.56 -6.11 -24.81
C ARG A 449 -25.88 -5.46 -25.19
N VAL A 450 -25.92 -4.70 -26.29
CA VAL A 450 -27.13 -4.01 -26.78
C VAL A 450 -27.41 -4.34 -28.24
N PRO A 451 -28.70 -4.51 -28.63
CA PRO A 451 -29.06 -4.72 -30.03
C PRO A 451 -28.99 -3.40 -30.81
N LEU A 452 -28.60 -3.48 -32.09
CA LEU A 452 -28.57 -2.34 -33.01
C LEU A 452 -29.65 -2.48 -34.08
N LYS A 453 -30.35 -1.38 -34.32
CA LYS A 453 -31.32 -1.21 -35.42
C LYS A 453 -30.61 -0.53 -36.59
N GLU A 454 -31.08 -0.75 -37.81
CA GLU A 454 -30.51 -0.08 -39.00
C GLU A 454 -30.54 1.44 -38.83
N GLY A 455 -29.45 2.10 -39.23
CA GLY A 455 -29.27 3.55 -39.04
C GLY A 455 -28.45 3.93 -37.81
N GLU A 456 -28.72 5.12 -37.27
CA GLU A 456 -28.02 5.65 -36.10
C GLU A 456 -28.73 5.21 -34.81
N ASN A 457 -28.01 4.52 -33.92
CA ASN A 457 -28.54 4.08 -32.64
C ASN A 457 -28.10 5.03 -31.54
N LYS A 458 -29.06 5.65 -30.84
CA LYS A 458 -28.80 6.53 -29.69
C LYS A 458 -29.23 5.84 -28.41
N PHE A 459 -28.27 5.65 -27.51
CA PHE A 459 -28.49 5.08 -26.19
C PHE A 459 -28.27 6.12 -25.11
N LEU A 460 -29.16 6.12 -24.13
CA LEU A 460 -28.99 6.95 -22.93
C LEU A 460 -28.18 6.16 -21.91
N LEU A 461 -27.07 6.73 -21.43
CA LEU A 461 -26.29 6.17 -20.34
C LEU A 461 -26.67 6.90 -19.06
N ARG A 462 -27.22 6.19 -18.07
CA ARG A 462 -27.48 6.72 -16.73
C ARG A 462 -26.34 6.33 -15.80
N LYS A 463 -25.76 7.30 -15.11
CA LYS A 463 -24.62 7.10 -14.23
C LYS A 463 -24.95 7.59 -12.84
N TYR A 464 -24.60 6.82 -11.82
CA TYR A 464 -25.05 7.06 -10.46
C TYR A 464 -23.87 7.40 -9.57
N GLY A 465 -23.82 8.66 -9.15
CA GLY A 465 -22.83 9.22 -8.24
C GLY A 465 -23.28 9.21 -6.78
N PRO A 466 -22.49 9.82 -5.87
CA PRO A 466 -22.85 9.99 -4.47
C PRO A 466 -24.11 10.85 -4.29
N ASP A 467 -24.74 10.76 -3.13
CA ASP A 467 -25.87 11.60 -2.70
C ASP A 467 -27.07 11.62 -3.67
N GLY A 468 -27.27 10.52 -4.41
CA GLY A 468 -28.37 10.39 -5.36
C GLY A 468 -28.17 11.16 -6.67
N VAL A 469 -26.96 11.66 -6.95
CA VAL A 469 -26.64 12.28 -8.24
C VAL A 469 -26.81 11.25 -9.37
N ILE A 470 -27.58 11.64 -10.38
CA ILE A 470 -27.74 10.87 -11.62
C ILE A 470 -27.32 11.74 -12.78
N ASP A 471 -26.27 11.32 -13.46
CA ASP A 471 -25.82 11.91 -14.72
C ASP A 471 -26.30 11.12 -15.90
N THR A 472 -26.38 11.81 -17.04
CA THR A 472 -26.91 11.23 -18.25
C THR A 472 -26.08 11.65 -19.45
N ASP A 473 -25.54 10.67 -20.17
CA ASP A 473 -24.83 10.87 -21.43
C ASP A 473 -25.58 10.20 -22.57
N THR A 474 -25.35 10.67 -23.80
CA THR A 474 -25.88 10.01 -25.01
C THR A 474 -24.74 9.34 -25.75
N LEU A 475 -24.81 8.01 -25.89
CA LEU A 475 -23.90 7.22 -26.69
C LEU A 475 -24.53 6.96 -28.07
N THR A 476 -23.83 7.35 -29.13
CA THR A 476 -24.27 7.14 -30.51
C THR A 476 -23.44 6.05 -31.16
N ILE A 477 -24.09 5.00 -31.64
CA ILE A 477 -23.45 3.85 -32.28
C ILE A 477 -24.03 3.68 -33.70
N PRO A 478 -23.21 3.80 -34.77
CA PRO A 478 -23.68 3.54 -36.12
C PRO A 478 -23.99 2.04 -36.28
N TYR A 479 -25.03 1.73 -37.04
CA TYR A 479 -25.32 0.34 -37.38
C TYR A 479 -24.23 -0.25 -38.29
N LYS A 480 -23.72 -1.41 -37.88
CA LYS A 480 -23.00 -2.35 -38.73
C LYS A 480 -23.53 -3.75 -38.45
N ARG A 481 -23.55 -4.58 -39.49
CA ARG A 481 -23.91 -5.99 -39.36
C ARG A 481 -22.86 -6.73 -38.52
N GLY A 482 -23.31 -7.62 -37.65
CA GLY A 482 -22.43 -8.36 -36.74
C GLY A 482 -22.21 -7.66 -35.40
N LEU A 483 -21.22 -8.14 -34.64
CA LEU A 483 -20.92 -7.64 -33.29
C LEU A 483 -19.89 -6.51 -33.36
N GLN A 484 -20.25 -5.35 -32.80
CA GLN A 484 -19.36 -4.20 -32.63
C GLN A 484 -18.87 -4.10 -31.19
N ILE A 485 -17.71 -3.47 -30.98
CA ILE A 485 -17.17 -3.17 -29.66
C ILE A 485 -17.03 -1.66 -29.54
N VAL A 486 -17.55 -1.11 -28.45
CA VAL A 486 -17.47 0.31 -28.11
C VAL A 486 -16.84 0.44 -26.73
N ASN A 487 -15.82 1.29 -26.60
CA ASN A 487 -15.19 1.61 -25.33
C ASN A 487 -15.67 2.98 -24.86
N TYR A 488 -16.27 3.03 -23.67
CA TYR A 488 -16.76 4.24 -23.03
C TYR A 488 -15.99 4.46 -21.72
N PHE A 489 -15.09 5.45 -21.72
CA PHE A 489 -14.23 5.77 -20.59
C PHE A 489 -14.83 6.91 -19.77
N ASP A 490 -14.95 6.71 -18.46
CA ASP A 490 -15.58 7.63 -17.53
C ASP A 490 -14.74 7.85 -16.28
N LEU A 491 -14.38 9.10 -16.01
CA LEU A 491 -13.48 9.48 -14.93
C LEU A 491 -14.19 10.15 -13.75
N GLY A 492 -15.53 10.27 -13.79
CA GLY A 492 -16.32 10.94 -12.76
C GLY A 492 -16.68 12.41 -13.09
N ARG A 493 -17.62 13.01 -12.32
CA ARG A 493 -17.99 14.42 -12.52
C ARG A 493 -16.78 15.33 -12.28
N THR A 494 -16.38 15.98 -13.35
CA THR A 494 -15.59 17.19 -13.42
C THR A 494 -16.01 18.20 -12.33
N GLN A 495 -15.04 18.78 -11.62
CA GLN A 495 -15.26 20.00 -10.85
C GLN A 495 -15.53 21.16 -11.84
N LEU A 496 -16.78 21.30 -12.28
CA LEU A 496 -17.30 22.55 -12.82
C LEU A 496 -18.21 23.15 -11.76
N LEU A 497 -17.62 23.89 -10.82
CA LEU A 497 -18.30 25.06 -10.28
C LEU A 497 -17.94 26.21 -11.22
N PRO A 498 -18.90 26.83 -11.92
CA PRO A 498 -18.67 28.14 -12.48
C PRO A 498 -18.26 29.07 -11.33
N ALA A 499 -17.04 29.61 -11.38
CA ALA A 499 -16.70 30.80 -10.61
C ALA A 499 -17.48 31.98 -11.23
N THR A 500 -18.77 32.09 -10.92
CA THR A 500 -19.59 33.26 -11.25
C THR A 500 -20.50 33.62 -10.09
N ASN A 501 -20.10 34.66 -9.36
CA ASN A 501 -20.91 35.57 -8.57
C ASN A 501 -22.00 34.99 -7.64
N LEU A 502 -21.58 34.67 -6.42
CA LEU A 502 -22.44 34.55 -5.22
C LEU A 502 -22.94 35.93 -4.70
N GLN A 503 -23.34 36.82 -5.62
CA GLN A 503 -24.13 38.03 -5.33
C GLN A 503 -25.49 38.04 -6.04
N ALA A 504 -25.77 37.08 -6.94
CA ALA A 504 -27.05 37.01 -7.65
C ALA A 504 -28.07 36.00 -7.06
N LEU A 505 -27.63 35.08 -6.18
CA LEU A 505 -28.51 34.05 -5.58
C LEU A 505 -29.20 34.47 -4.28
N SER A 506 -28.84 35.62 -3.70
CA SER A 506 -29.58 36.23 -2.58
C SER A 506 -30.80 37.05 -3.06
N GLY A 507 -30.90 37.33 -4.37
CA GLY A 507 -31.98 38.12 -4.95
C GLY A 507 -33.21 37.32 -5.42
N MET A 508 -33.05 36.03 -5.75
CA MET A 508 -34.16 35.22 -6.30
C MET A 508 -34.93 34.41 -5.24
N VAL A 509 -34.43 34.33 -4.00
CA VAL A 509 -35.15 33.70 -2.87
C VAL A 509 -36.07 34.72 -2.15
N ASN A 510 -35.86 36.02 -2.34
CA ASN A 510 -36.71 37.07 -1.74
C ASN A 510 -37.89 37.51 -2.62
N ILE A 511 -38.02 37.00 -3.86
CA ILE A 511 -39.18 37.24 -4.73
C ILE A 511 -40.32 36.21 -4.47
N LEU A 512 -40.04 35.12 -3.74
CA LEU A 512 -41.04 34.11 -3.37
C LEU A 512 -41.67 34.31 -1.99
N ASN A 513 -41.18 35.27 -1.19
CA ASN A 513 -41.76 35.62 0.11
C ASN A 513 -42.14 37.10 0.11
N GLY A 514 -43.33 37.38 -0.40
CA GLY A 514 -43.92 38.70 -0.33
C GLY A 514 -44.04 39.17 1.11
N ASN A 515 -43.27 40.20 1.47
CA ASN A 515 -43.73 41.25 2.36
C ASN A 515 -42.89 42.50 2.14
N ASN A 516 -43.59 43.53 1.67
CA ASN A 516 -43.11 44.89 1.48
C ASN A 516 -42.73 45.52 2.83
N GLN A 517 -41.50 46.04 2.92
CA GLN A 517 -41.25 47.34 3.55
C GLN A 517 -39.94 47.92 3.00
N GLN A 518 -40.05 49.13 2.45
CA GLN A 518 -38.99 49.94 1.84
C GLN A 518 -38.47 50.99 2.87
N PRO A 519 -37.48 51.84 2.55
CA PRO A 519 -36.18 51.87 3.22
C PRO A 519 -35.97 53.13 4.09
N ALA A 520 -35.00 53.10 4.99
CA ALA A 520 -34.49 54.32 5.60
C ALA A 520 -32.96 54.34 5.65
N THR A 521 -32.46 55.52 5.36
CA THR A 521 -31.11 55.92 4.99
C THR A 521 -30.18 56.16 6.17
N THR A 522 -28.89 56.25 5.83
CA THR A 522 -27.82 57.06 6.48
C THR A 522 -27.36 56.70 7.89
N GLY A 523 -26.04 56.60 8.07
CA GLY A 523 -25.42 56.80 9.38
C GLY A 523 -24.09 56.10 9.58
N THR A 524 -23.01 56.78 9.24
CA THR A 524 -21.67 56.58 9.80
C THR A 524 -21.74 56.52 11.34
N GLY A 525 -21.07 55.55 11.96
CA GLY A 525 -20.96 55.52 13.42
C GLY A 525 -20.31 54.26 13.94
N THR A 526 -19.07 54.42 14.41
CA THR A 526 -18.32 53.55 15.31
C THR A 526 -19.18 52.89 16.41
N SER A 527 -18.98 51.61 16.69
CA SER A 527 -18.67 51.10 18.06
C SER A 527 -18.74 49.57 18.20
N ASN A 528 -17.82 49.06 19.03
CA ASN A 528 -17.97 47.97 19.97
C ASN A 528 -18.18 46.53 19.48
N LEU A 529 -17.06 45.83 19.34
CA LEU A 529 -16.96 44.39 19.61
C LEU A 529 -16.61 44.17 21.09
N ILE A 530 -17.60 43.76 21.87
CA ILE A 530 -17.49 43.00 23.12
C ILE A 530 -18.18 41.68 22.76
N GLY A 531 -17.64 40.47 22.87
CA GLY A 531 -16.71 39.94 23.86
C GLY A 531 -17.37 38.73 24.53
N ILE A 532 -17.45 37.61 23.81
CA ILE A 532 -17.69 36.24 24.32
C ILE A 532 -17.23 35.33 23.16
N GLY A 533 -16.13 34.58 23.20
CA GLY A 533 -15.47 33.95 24.34
C GLY A 533 -15.35 32.46 24.05
N ASN A 534 -14.77 32.08 22.90
CA ASN A 534 -14.42 30.69 22.61
C ASN A 534 -12.90 30.55 22.75
N ALA A 535 -12.52 29.86 23.82
CA ALA A 535 -11.17 29.46 24.14
C ALA A 535 -10.62 28.57 23.01
N GLN A 536 -9.63 29.12 22.32
CA GLN A 536 -8.71 28.38 21.47
C GLN A 536 -7.86 27.48 22.38
N PRO A 537 -7.72 26.16 22.12
CA PRO A 537 -6.68 25.39 22.79
C PRO A 537 -5.34 25.98 22.36
N ALA A 538 -4.60 26.51 23.33
CA ALA A 538 -3.32 27.14 23.14
C ALA A 538 -2.38 26.21 22.37
N ALA A 539 -1.81 26.73 21.29
CA ALA A 539 -0.63 26.16 20.68
C ALA A 539 0.49 26.16 21.74
N THR A 540 0.82 25.00 22.27
CA THR A 540 1.99 24.84 23.13
C THR A 540 3.23 24.86 22.25
N THR A 541 3.75 26.05 21.98
CA THR A 541 5.16 26.24 21.64
C THR A 541 6.00 25.74 22.81
N THR A 542 6.64 24.58 22.69
CA THR A 542 7.68 24.16 23.63
C THR A 542 8.96 24.91 23.30
N SER A 543 9.19 26.03 24.01
CA SER A 543 10.56 26.52 24.24
C SER A 543 11.38 25.37 24.85
N SER A 544 12.63 25.18 24.44
CA SER A 544 13.58 24.31 25.13
C SER A 544 13.82 24.86 26.56
N GLY A 545 12.97 24.45 27.50
CA GLY A 545 12.86 25.02 28.85
C GLY A 545 13.58 24.20 29.91
N TYR A 546 14.89 24.02 29.77
CA TYR A 546 15.71 23.48 30.86
C TYR A 546 16.24 24.62 31.73
N LYS A 547 16.03 24.51 33.05
CA LYS A 547 16.72 25.34 34.04
C LYS A 547 18.14 24.77 34.25
N PRO A 548 19.16 25.60 34.49
CA PRO A 548 20.50 25.11 34.80
C PRO A 548 20.50 24.16 36.00
N ALA A 549 21.17 23.01 35.88
CA ALA A 549 21.43 22.14 37.02
C ALA A 549 22.53 22.75 37.92
N PRO A 550 22.58 22.39 39.23
CA PRO A 550 23.67 22.83 40.10
C PRO A 550 25.04 22.43 39.54
N ALA A 551 26.07 23.26 39.75
CA ALA A 551 27.41 23.06 39.18
C ALA A 551 28.09 21.74 39.61
N SER A 552 27.65 21.13 40.70
CA SER A 552 28.12 19.82 41.19
C SER A 552 27.49 18.62 40.48
N VAL A 553 26.51 18.83 39.58
CA VAL A 553 25.76 17.77 38.91
C VAL A 553 26.29 17.57 37.49
N SER A 554 26.67 16.34 37.17
CA SER A 554 27.08 15.88 35.84
C SER A 554 26.27 14.66 35.40
N ALA A 555 26.35 14.28 34.12
CA ALA A 555 25.72 13.06 33.60
C ALA A 555 26.13 11.81 34.41
N GLN A 556 27.40 11.72 34.80
CA GLN A 556 27.92 10.65 35.65
C GLN A 556 27.19 10.63 37.00
N THR A 557 27.12 11.76 37.71
CA THR A 557 26.48 11.81 39.03
C THR A 557 24.98 11.51 38.98
N VAL A 558 24.30 11.83 37.87
CA VAL A 558 22.87 11.53 37.68
C VAL A 558 22.67 10.03 37.49
N VAL A 559 23.48 9.37 36.66
CA VAL A 559 23.40 7.92 36.44
C VAL A 559 23.85 7.13 37.67
N ASP A 560 24.88 7.58 38.39
CA ASP A 560 25.31 6.96 39.64
C ASP A 560 24.21 7.03 40.70
N LYS A 561 23.55 8.19 40.84
CA LYS A 561 22.40 8.35 41.74
C LYS A 561 21.27 7.38 41.37
N TYR A 562 20.99 7.17 40.08
CA TYR A 562 20.00 6.19 39.62
C TYR A 562 20.40 4.76 40.00
N ILE A 563 21.65 4.36 39.72
CA ILE A 563 22.17 3.03 40.06
C ILE A 563 22.08 2.78 41.56
N THR A 564 22.44 3.75 42.40
CA THR A 564 22.28 3.67 43.85
C THR A 564 20.82 3.54 44.25
N ALA A 565 19.92 4.35 43.67
CA ALA A 565 18.50 4.34 43.99
C ALA A 565 17.82 3.00 43.68
N ILE A 566 18.24 2.30 42.62
CA ILE A 566 17.65 1.01 42.23
C ILE A 566 18.29 -0.20 42.90
N GLY A 567 19.24 -0.04 43.83
CA GLY A 567 19.81 -1.15 44.60
C GLY A 567 21.34 -1.30 44.52
N GLY A 568 22.02 -0.46 43.74
CA GLY A 568 23.47 -0.40 43.65
C GLY A 568 24.07 -1.35 42.60
N ALA A 569 25.28 -1.01 42.14
CA ALA A 569 25.97 -1.72 41.08
C ALA A 569 26.19 -3.22 41.40
N GLU A 570 26.56 -3.53 42.65
CA GLU A 570 26.81 -4.90 43.10
C GLU A 570 25.59 -5.81 42.91
N LYS A 571 24.41 -5.36 43.35
CA LYS A 571 23.16 -6.15 43.20
C LYS A 571 22.76 -6.31 41.74
N LEU A 572 22.87 -5.25 40.94
CA LEU A 572 22.54 -5.29 39.51
C LEU A 572 23.46 -6.22 38.72
N GLN A 573 24.76 -6.23 39.03
CA GLN A 573 25.74 -7.13 38.43
C GLN A 573 25.59 -8.57 38.95
N GLY A 574 25.03 -8.75 40.14
CA GLY A 574 24.71 -10.05 40.75
C GLY A 574 23.49 -10.76 40.15
N ILE A 575 22.75 -10.13 39.24
CA ILE A 575 21.62 -10.77 38.53
C ILE A 575 22.18 -11.71 37.46
N ARG A 576 21.97 -13.02 37.65
CA ARG A 576 22.37 -14.11 36.76
C ARG A 576 21.21 -14.61 35.91
N THR A 577 20.03 -14.68 36.52
CA THR A 577 18.80 -15.06 35.82
C THR A 577 17.70 -14.04 36.02
N GLN A 578 16.80 -13.96 35.04
CA GLN A 578 15.69 -13.01 35.02
C GLN A 578 14.46 -13.71 34.47
N TYR A 579 13.36 -13.65 35.21
CA TYR A 579 12.03 -14.04 34.76
C TYR A 579 11.15 -12.80 34.74
N MET A 580 10.44 -12.56 33.64
CA MET A 580 9.49 -11.46 33.52
C MET A 580 8.24 -11.91 32.80
N ARG A 581 7.08 -11.63 33.39
CA ARG A 581 5.77 -11.79 32.76
C ARG A 581 5.06 -10.45 32.75
N ALA A 582 4.55 -10.05 31.60
CA ALA A 582 3.89 -8.77 31.42
C ALA A 582 2.63 -8.89 30.59
N LYS A 583 1.62 -8.09 30.93
CA LYS A 583 0.47 -7.82 30.09
C LYS A 583 0.70 -6.51 29.35
N MET A 584 0.42 -6.51 28.06
CA MET A 584 0.50 -5.35 27.19
C MET A 584 -0.90 -5.00 26.70
N VAL A 585 -1.25 -3.72 26.78
CA VAL A 585 -2.46 -3.15 26.19
C VAL A 585 -2.03 -2.12 25.16
N ASN A 586 -2.31 -2.38 23.89
CA ASN A 586 -2.03 -1.44 22.81
C ASN A 586 -3.33 -0.71 22.45
N SER A 587 -3.31 0.62 22.41
CA SER A 587 -4.45 1.44 22.00
C SER A 587 -4.05 2.36 20.87
N PHE A 588 -4.60 2.09 19.68
CA PHE A 588 -4.38 2.87 18.46
C PHE A 588 -5.75 3.20 17.86
N ASN A 589 -6.02 4.49 17.61
CA ASN A 589 -7.29 5.01 17.08
C ASN A 589 -8.56 4.48 17.77
N GLY A 590 -8.52 4.25 19.08
CA GLY A 590 -9.69 3.84 19.88
C GLY A 590 -9.96 2.34 19.94
N GLN A 591 -9.22 1.50 19.22
CA GLN A 591 -9.24 0.04 19.40
C GLN A 591 -8.12 -0.39 20.35
N ALA A 592 -8.43 -1.31 21.26
CA ALA A 592 -7.48 -1.87 22.21
C ALA A 592 -7.22 -3.36 21.90
N SER A 593 -5.96 -3.77 21.89
CA SER A 593 -5.57 -5.20 21.85
C SER A 593 -4.72 -5.55 23.06
N THR A 594 -4.84 -6.80 23.52
CA THR A 594 -4.10 -7.30 24.68
C THR A 594 -3.22 -8.48 24.32
N SER A 595 -1.97 -8.46 24.80
CA SER A 595 -1.06 -9.59 24.67
C SER A 595 -0.34 -9.85 25.98
N GLU A 596 0.13 -11.08 26.18
CA GLU A 596 0.97 -11.45 27.31
C GLU A 596 2.36 -11.84 26.80
N ILE A 597 3.39 -11.34 27.49
CA ILE A 597 4.79 -11.56 27.16
C ILE A 597 5.43 -12.27 28.35
N LEU A 598 6.15 -13.34 28.07
CA LEU A 598 7.02 -14.02 29.03
C LEU A 598 8.44 -13.95 28.52
N VAL A 599 9.39 -13.61 29.38
CA VAL A 599 10.83 -13.59 29.10
C VAL A 599 11.56 -14.29 30.24
N LYS A 600 12.50 -15.16 29.88
CA LYS A 600 13.43 -15.83 30.79
C LYS A 600 14.83 -15.69 30.23
N ASN A 601 15.78 -15.20 31.02
CA ASN A 601 17.18 -15.07 30.63
C ASN A 601 18.08 -15.77 31.65
N SER A 602 19.15 -16.41 31.17
CA SER A 602 20.22 -16.99 31.97
C SER A 602 21.54 -16.86 31.21
N GLY A 603 22.40 -15.93 31.64
CA GLY A 603 23.60 -15.58 30.87
C GLY A 603 23.26 -15.16 29.44
N ASP A 604 23.85 -15.83 28.45
CA ASP A 604 23.59 -15.58 27.02
C ASP A 604 22.35 -16.31 26.49
N ASN A 605 21.72 -17.16 27.32
CA ASN A 605 20.51 -17.89 26.95
C ASN A 605 19.28 -17.03 27.20
N SER A 606 18.29 -17.14 26.32
CA SER A 606 17.03 -16.42 26.42
C SER A 606 15.88 -17.28 25.90
N TYR A 607 14.74 -17.20 26.55
CA TYR A 607 13.49 -17.82 26.14
C TYR A 607 12.40 -16.78 26.28
N SER A 608 11.63 -16.55 25.23
CA SER A 608 10.50 -15.62 25.31
C SER A 608 9.30 -16.10 24.50
N THR A 609 8.11 -15.85 25.02
CA THR A 609 6.84 -16.14 24.32
C THR A 609 5.98 -14.91 24.20
N VAL A 610 5.22 -14.84 23.10
CA VAL A 610 4.12 -13.90 22.94
C VAL A 610 2.83 -14.68 22.86
N THR A 611 1.89 -14.33 23.72
CA THR A 611 0.56 -14.94 23.81
C THR A 611 -0.48 -13.90 23.45
N MET A 612 -1.36 -14.24 22.50
CA MET A 612 -2.53 -13.43 22.14
C MET A 612 -3.77 -14.32 22.28
N ASP A 613 -4.82 -13.79 22.91
CA ASP A 613 -6.09 -14.51 23.15
C ASP A 613 -5.90 -15.91 23.78
N GLY A 614 -4.92 -16.03 24.68
CA GLY A 614 -4.59 -17.29 25.38
C GLY A 614 -3.78 -18.30 24.55
N LYS A 615 -3.47 -18.00 23.28
CA LYS A 615 -2.65 -18.86 22.41
C LYS A 615 -1.25 -18.29 22.24
N VAL A 616 -0.22 -19.12 22.43
CA VAL A 616 1.17 -18.74 22.11
C VAL A 616 1.28 -18.64 20.59
N ILE A 617 1.51 -17.43 20.09
CA ILE A 617 1.66 -17.16 18.66
C ILE A 617 3.11 -17.30 18.19
N MET A 618 4.06 -17.13 19.11
CA MET A 618 5.48 -17.21 18.82
C MET A 618 6.31 -17.48 20.08
N THR A 619 7.32 -18.34 19.94
CA THR A 619 8.39 -18.53 20.92
C THR A 619 9.73 -18.22 20.27
N THR A 620 10.61 -17.53 21.01
CA THR A 620 12.01 -17.34 20.67
C THR A 620 12.86 -18.08 21.70
N LEU A 621 13.83 -18.85 21.22
CA LEU A 621 14.77 -19.59 22.07
C LEU A 621 16.21 -19.29 21.62
N ILE A 622 17.08 -18.91 22.56
CA ILE A 622 18.51 -18.67 22.36
C ILE A 622 19.27 -19.53 23.35
N ASN A 623 20.18 -20.34 22.84
CA ASN A 623 21.06 -21.18 23.65
C ASN A 623 22.44 -21.36 22.99
N SER A 624 23.23 -22.30 23.50
CA SER A 624 24.54 -22.69 22.94
C SER A 624 24.46 -23.27 21.53
N GLU A 625 23.33 -23.88 21.15
CA GLU A 625 23.11 -24.48 19.82
C GLU A 625 22.75 -23.43 18.75
N GLY A 626 22.28 -22.25 19.17
CA GLY A 626 21.91 -21.14 18.30
C GLY A 626 20.68 -20.38 18.80
N ALA A 627 20.08 -19.59 17.92
CA ALA A 627 18.80 -18.96 18.16
C ALA A 627 17.72 -19.62 17.27
N PHE A 628 16.49 -19.72 17.76
CA PHE A 628 15.39 -20.44 17.13
C PHE A 628 14.07 -19.69 17.30
N THR A 629 13.22 -19.73 16.27
CA THR A 629 11.81 -19.34 16.38
C THR A 629 10.95 -20.59 16.34
N ILE A 630 9.90 -20.63 17.16
CA ILE A 630 8.88 -21.68 17.14
C ILE A 630 7.54 -20.99 16.91
N ASP A 631 6.87 -21.37 15.82
CA ASP A 631 5.55 -20.80 15.47
C ASP A 631 4.42 -21.42 16.32
N GLU A 632 3.21 -20.91 16.12
CA GLU A 632 1.99 -21.38 16.79
C GLU A 632 1.66 -22.87 16.56
N ASN A 633 2.26 -23.51 15.56
CA ASN A 633 2.08 -24.93 15.24
C ASN A 633 3.21 -25.80 15.80
N GLY A 634 4.13 -25.21 16.58
CA GLY A 634 5.27 -25.91 17.18
C GLY A 634 6.44 -26.13 16.22
N LYS A 635 6.43 -25.51 15.03
CA LYS A 635 7.51 -25.70 14.05
C LYS A 635 8.74 -24.88 14.44
N ARG A 636 9.80 -25.57 14.88
CA ARG A 636 11.11 -24.98 15.22
C ARG A 636 11.91 -24.66 13.96
N LYS A 637 12.36 -23.42 13.83
CA LYS A 637 13.25 -22.94 12.76
C LYS A 637 14.50 -22.34 13.36
N LYS A 638 15.67 -22.85 12.97
CA LYS A 638 16.97 -22.30 13.38
C LYS A 638 17.24 -20.98 12.67
N MET A 639 17.61 -19.96 13.43
CA MET A 639 18.13 -18.70 12.92
C MET A 639 19.57 -18.90 12.45
N ASP A 640 19.98 -18.14 11.46
CA ASP A 640 21.37 -18.13 11.03
C ASP A 640 22.29 -17.44 12.05
N LYS A 641 23.59 -17.60 11.83
CA LYS A 641 24.65 -17.14 12.75
C LYS A 641 24.58 -15.64 13.04
N ALA A 642 24.39 -14.78 12.04
CA ALA A 642 24.36 -13.33 12.25
C ALA A 642 23.11 -12.87 12.99
N THR A 643 21.95 -13.46 12.67
CA THR A 643 20.70 -13.24 13.43
C THR A 643 20.86 -13.70 14.87
N ALA A 644 21.42 -14.88 15.11
CA ALA A 644 21.68 -15.38 16.46
C ALA A 644 22.65 -14.47 17.25
N GLU A 645 23.67 -13.91 16.61
CA GLU A 645 24.61 -12.95 17.22
C GLU A 645 23.93 -11.61 17.56
N ALA A 646 23.06 -11.06 16.70
CA ALA A 646 22.33 -9.82 16.96
C ALA A 646 21.34 -9.95 18.13
N TYR A 647 20.65 -11.07 18.22
CA TYR A 647 19.78 -11.39 19.35
C TYR A 647 20.55 -11.55 20.66
N LYS A 648 21.73 -12.19 20.61
CA LYS A 648 22.63 -12.27 21.78
C LYS A 648 23.12 -10.89 22.21
N ALA A 649 23.43 -10.00 21.27
CA ALA A 649 23.84 -8.62 21.57
C ALA A 649 22.72 -7.76 22.19
N ASN A 650 21.46 -8.06 21.88
CA ASN A 650 20.28 -7.40 22.44
C ASN A 650 19.86 -7.93 23.82
N ASN A 651 20.37 -9.09 24.24
CA ASN A 651 20.20 -9.63 25.58
C ASN A 651 21.20 -8.97 26.57
N LYS A 652 21.11 -7.64 26.71
CA LYS A 652 22.00 -6.88 27.60
C LYS A 652 21.67 -7.19 29.06
N LYS A 653 22.72 -7.28 29.89
CA LYS A 653 22.56 -7.36 31.34
C LYS A 653 21.92 -6.07 31.85
N ILE A 654 21.13 -6.18 32.92
CA ILE A 654 20.38 -5.05 33.49
C ILE A 654 21.31 -3.88 33.84
N TYR A 655 22.50 -4.17 34.39
CA TYR A 655 23.51 -3.14 34.68
C TYR A 655 23.96 -2.35 33.43
N ASP A 656 24.16 -3.04 32.31
CA ASP A 656 24.57 -2.41 31.05
C ASP A 656 23.47 -1.52 30.48
N ALA A 657 22.19 -1.91 30.68
CA ALA A 657 21.04 -1.11 30.29
C ALA A 657 20.92 0.19 31.11
N CYS A 658 21.29 0.17 32.40
CA CYS A 658 21.26 1.35 33.27
C CYS A 658 22.33 2.39 32.92
N THR A 659 23.41 2.00 32.23
CA THR A 659 24.55 2.87 31.90
C THR A 659 24.57 3.36 30.45
N ILE A 660 23.53 3.07 29.67
CA ILE A 660 23.40 3.46 28.26
C ILE A 660 23.73 4.96 28.02
N PRO A 661 23.22 5.93 28.80
CA PRO A 661 23.54 7.34 28.53
C PRO A 661 25.04 7.65 28.66
N LEU A 662 25.74 7.06 29.63
CA LEU A 662 27.17 7.27 29.83
C LEU A 662 28.00 6.62 28.73
N GLN A 663 27.62 5.40 28.32
CA GLN A 663 28.26 4.69 27.20
C GLN A 663 28.21 5.49 25.90
N ASN A 664 27.22 6.39 25.77
CA ASN A 664 26.97 7.20 24.58
C ASN A 664 27.31 8.68 24.77
N GLY A 665 28.09 9.04 25.80
CA GLY A 665 28.57 10.40 25.99
C GLY A 665 27.47 11.43 26.27
N ALA A 666 26.43 11.05 27.02
CA ALA A 666 25.28 11.90 27.25
C ALA A 666 25.61 13.27 27.85
N LYS A 667 24.94 14.30 27.31
CA LYS A 667 24.98 15.68 27.77
C LYS A 667 23.88 15.91 28.81
N LEU A 668 24.24 16.56 29.92
CA LEU A 668 23.26 17.08 30.87
C LEU A 668 22.62 18.35 30.31
N GLU A 669 21.33 18.29 29.98
CA GLU A 669 20.58 19.44 29.45
C GLU A 669 20.14 20.41 30.55
N GLY A 670 19.97 19.91 31.78
CA GLY A 670 19.51 20.69 32.93
C GLY A 670 18.29 20.06 33.60
N ILE A 671 17.54 20.86 34.36
CA ILE A 671 16.32 20.46 35.06
C ILE A 671 15.09 20.90 34.28
N THR A 672 14.17 19.99 34.04
CA THR A 672 12.83 20.28 33.51
C THR A 672 11.76 19.58 34.36
N THR A 673 10.50 19.66 33.97
CA THR A 673 9.39 19.01 34.68
C THR A 673 8.69 18.00 33.77
N ILE A 674 8.56 16.75 34.24
CA ILE A 674 7.76 15.70 33.60
C ILE A 674 6.80 15.15 34.64
N ASN A 675 5.52 15.00 34.29
CA ASN A 675 4.47 14.49 35.20
C ASN A 675 4.43 15.21 36.56
N SER A 676 4.62 16.54 36.55
CA SER A 676 4.68 17.39 37.76
C SER A 676 5.85 17.12 38.71
N GLU A 677 6.88 16.40 38.26
CA GLU A 677 8.12 16.14 39.00
C GLU A 677 9.32 16.80 38.32
N GLU A 678 10.22 17.39 39.11
CA GLU A 678 11.50 17.91 38.59
C GLU A 678 12.43 16.77 38.22
N VAL A 679 12.96 16.83 36.99
CA VAL A 679 13.81 15.77 36.40
C VAL A 679 15.05 16.37 35.75
N TYR A 680 16.18 15.66 35.86
CA TYR A 680 17.37 15.90 35.04
C TYR A 680 17.18 15.26 33.67
N GLY A 681 17.45 16.01 32.60
CA GLY A 681 17.49 15.48 31.23
C GLY A 681 18.90 15.12 30.81
N LEU A 682 19.17 13.85 30.50
CA LEU A 682 20.40 13.41 29.86
C LEU A 682 20.12 13.09 28.39
N SER A 683 20.66 13.90 27.48
CA SER A 683 20.48 13.74 26.05
C SER A 683 21.69 13.09 25.41
N PHE A 684 21.47 12.21 24.44
CA PHE A 684 22.51 11.70 23.57
C PHE A 684 21.91 11.32 22.23
N ILE A 685 22.76 11.20 21.22
CA ILE A 685 22.37 10.57 19.97
C ILE A 685 22.70 9.10 20.10
N GLU A 686 21.70 8.24 20.03
CA GLU A 686 21.94 6.80 20.13
C GLU A 686 22.72 6.36 18.88
N PRO A 687 23.89 5.73 19.06
CA PRO A 687 24.90 5.60 18.00
C PRO A 687 24.50 4.65 16.88
N VAL A 688 23.43 3.85 17.04
CA VAL A 688 22.99 2.87 16.05
C VAL A 688 21.76 3.35 15.26
N SER A 689 20.90 4.16 15.87
CA SER A 689 19.63 4.65 15.32
C SER A 689 19.66 6.12 14.89
N GLY A 690 20.62 6.90 15.41
CA GLY A 690 20.65 8.36 15.23
C GLY A 690 19.49 9.09 15.92
N ALA A 691 18.71 8.38 16.74
CA ALA A 691 17.61 8.97 17.48
C ALA A 691 18.16 9.94 18.54
N SER A 692 17.51 11.10 18.66
CA SER A 692 17.75 11.97 19.80
C SER A 692 17.02 11.37 21.00
N MET A 693 17.79 10.79 21.90
CA MET A 693 17.29 10.19 23.13
C MET A 693 17.46 11.19 24.26
N THR A 694 16.43 11.37 25.08
CA THR A 694 16.54 12.08 26.35
C THR A 694 15.99 11.21 27.46
N TYR A 695 16.87 10.84 28.39
CA TYR A 695 16.51 10.10 29.60
C TYR A 695 16.22 11.11 30.72
N TYR A 696 15.09 10.94 31.38
CA TYR A 696 14.63 11.84 32.43
C TYR A 696 14.69 11.17 33.80
N TYR A 697 15.55 11.72 34.67
CA TYR A 697 15.80 11.19 36.00
C TYR A 697 15.20 12.11 37.06
N SER A 698 14.35 11.59 37.93
CA SER A 698 13.79 12.34 39.06
C SER A 698 14.90 12.98 39.90
N VAL A 699 14.80 14.30 40.11
CA VAL A 699 15.72 15.03 41.00
C VAL A 699 15.60 14.51 42.43
N LYS A 700 14.38 14.18 42.87
CA LYS A 700 14.07 13.71 44.22
C LYS A 700 14.54 12.28 44.46
N SER A 701 14.07 11.33 43.66
CA SER A 701 14.28 9.88 43.87
C SER A 701 15.49 9.32 43.13
N GLY A 702 15.97 9.98 42.07
CA GLY A 702 16.99 9.45 41.17
C GLY A 702 16.47 8.44 40.15
N LEU A 703 15.19 8.04 40.21
CA LEU A 703 14.60 7.06 39.30
C LEU A 703 14.37 7.63 37.90
N ILE A 704 14.48 6.77 36.89
CA ILE A 704 14.04 7.12 35.54
C ILE A 704 12.52 7.28 35.55
N THR A 705 12.04 8.42 35.09
CA THR A 705 10.62 8.74 35.00
C THR A 705 10.11 8.59 33.57
N ALA A 706 10.95 8.93 32.60
CA ALA A 706 10.64 8.79 31.20
C ALA A 706 11.90 8.72 30.33
N VAL A 707 11.72 8.21 29.11
CA VAL A 707 12.66 8.32 28.01
C VAL A 707 11.91 8.89 26.82
N SER A 708 12.32 10.06 26.33
CA SER A 708 11.81 10.61 25.09
C SER A 708 12.73 10.24 23.95
N THR A 709 12.12 9.87 22.83
CA THR A 709 12.79 9.59 21.57
C THR A 709 12.25 10.55 20.53
N VAL A 710 13.14 11.27 19.87
CA VAL A 710 12.81 12.09 18.71
C VAL A 710 13.53 11.51 17.50
N VAL A 711 12.75 11.00 16.56
CA VAL A 711 13.25 10.47 15.29
C VAL A 711 12.82 11.43 14.18
N LYS A 712 13.79 11.93 13.42
CA LYS A 712 13.52 12.73 12.22
C LYS A 712 13.69 11.84 11.00
N ALA A 713 12.59 11.49 10.35
CA ALA A 713 12.59 10.61 9.19
C ALA A 713 11.55 11.06 8.15
N GLY A 714 11.94 11.13 6.86
CA GLY A 714 11.01 11.42 5.76
C GLY A 714 10.34 12.80 5.77
N GLY A 715 10.95 13.81 6.42
CA GLY A 715 10.34 15.14 6.58
C GLY A 715 9.32 15.23 7.73
N MET A 716 9.06 14.13 8.42
CA MET A 716 8.24 14.07 9.62
C MET A 716 9.14 13.94 10.86
N THR A 717 8.73 14.59 11.95
CA THR A 717 9.36 14.40 13.26
C THR A 717 8.42 13.55 14.08
N MET A 718 8.86 12.34 14.42
CA MET A 718 8.08 11.44 15.27
C MET A 718 8.54 11.63 16.72
N HIS A 719 7.58 11.90 17.59
CA HIS A 719 7.81 11.98 19.01
C HIS A 719 7.26 10.74 19.70
N SER A 720 8.08 10.10 20.52
CA SER A 720 7.61 9.12 21.48
C SER A 720 8.15 9.42 22.86
N THR A 721 7.36 9.09 23.87
CA THR A 721 7.76 9.16 25.28
C THR A 721 7.34 7.86 25.95
N ASN A 722 8.33 7.14 26.48
CA ASN A 722 8.13 5.98 27.33
C ASN A 722 8.23 6.43 28.79
N SER A 723 7.13 6.37 29.53
CA SER A 723 7.09 6.70 30.95
C SER A 723 7.19 5.43 31.81
N PHE A 724 7.88 5.53 32.93
CA PHE A 724 8.13 4.42 33.85
C PHE A 724 7.52 4.76 35.22
N SER A 725 6.80 3.82 35.80
CA SER A 725 6.09 4.02 37.07
C SER A 725 5.93 2.69 37.81
N ASP A 726 5.39 2.77 39.03
CA ASP A 726 5.19 1.60 39.90
C ASP A 726 6.49 0.83 40.14
N TYR A 727 7.50 1.54 40.62
CA TYR A 727 8.79 0.96 40.98
C TYR A 727 8.65 0.08 42.23
N ARG A 728 8.93 -1.22 42.10
CA ARG A 728 8.85 -2.18 43.20
C ARG A 728 10.18 -2.85 43.44
N ASN A 729 10.40 -3.26 44.68
CA ASN A 729 11.60 -3.99 45.06
C ASN A 729 11.46 -5.46 44.64
N VAL A 730 12.39 -5.93 43.82
CA VAL A 730 12.54 -7.33 43.42
C VAL A 730 13.93 -7.78 43.83
N ASN A 731 14.00 -8.61 44.87
CA ASN A 731 15.26 -9.15 45.40
C ASN A 731 16.35 -8.07 45.66
N GLY A 732 15.94 -6.94 46.24
CA GLY A 732 16.84 -5.83 46.56
C GLY A 732 17.14 -4.89 45.39
N VAL A 733 16.51 -5.08 44.22
CA VAL A 733 16.61 -4.21 43.05
C VAL A 733 15.26 -3.55 42.76
N LEU A 734 15.23 -2.24 42.67
CA LEU A 734 14.02 -1.48 42.35
C LEU A 734 13.79 -1.46 40.83
N PHE A 735 12.66 -1.96 40.36
CA PHE A 735 12.35 -2.10 38.93
C PHE A 735 10.94 -1.57 38.62
N PRO A 736 10.71 -0.90 37.46
CA PRO A 736 9.39 -0.41 37.11
C PRO A 736 8.45 -1.55 36.71
N PHE A 737 7.29 -1.65 37.36
CA PHE A 737 6.25 -2.61 37.01
C PHE A 737 5.28 -2.09 35.95
N LYS A 738 5.29 -0.78 35.68
CA LYS A 738 4.43 -0.17 34.65
C LYS A 738 5.21 0.71 33.71
N MET A 739 5.05 0.47 32.41
CA MET A 739 5.58 1.27 31.33
C MET A 739 4.45 1.77 30.44
N ALA A 740 4.43 3.06 30.13
CA ALA A 740 3.44 3.65 29.23
C ALA A 740 4.14 4.39 28.10
N MET A 741 3.99 3.89 26.88
CA MET A 741 4.46 4.54 25.67
C MET A 741 3.34 5.44 25.12
N LYS A 742 3.67 6.71 24.90
CA LYS A 742 2.83 7.65 24.15
C LYS A 742 3.55 8.03 22.86
N MET A 743 2.85 7.90 21.74
CA MET A 743 3.29 8.31 20.41
C MET A 743 2.27 9.27 19.83
N ASP A 744 2.65 10.00 18.78
CA ASP A 744 1.72 10.92 18.09
C ASP A 744 0.47 10.19 17.52
N SER A 745 0.60 8.90 17.20
CA SER A 745 -0.44 8.07 16.57
C SER A 745 -1.14 7.07 17.49
N GLY A 746 -0.82 7.04 18.79
CA GLY A 746 -1.43 6.09 19.74
C GLY A 746 -0.65 5.89 21.03
N SER A 747 -1.00 4.85 21.79
CA SER A 747 -0.38 4.53 23.08
C SER A 747 -0.28 3.03 23.31
N SER A 748 0.67 2.64 24.15
CA SER A 748 0.85 1.28 24.62
C SER A 748 1.13 1.29 26.12
N GLU A 749 0.51 0.39 26.86
CA GLU A 749 0.74 0.23 28.30
C GLU A 749 1.17 -1.21 28.59
N MET A 750 2.38 -1.37 29.13
CA MET A 750 2.89 -2.63 29.64
C MET A 750 2.80 -2.63 31.17
N THR A 751 2.21 -3.66 31.74
CA THR A 751 2.23 -3.94 33.17
C THR A 751 2.86 -5.30 33.44
N TYR A 752 3.99 -5.32 34.12
CA TYR A 752 4.58 -6.55 34.61
C TYR A 752 3.70 -7.13 35.71
N THR A 753 3.28 -8.38 35.52
CA THR A 753 2.56 -9.14 36.55
C THR A 753 3.52 -9.88 37.46
N GLU A 754 4.71 -10.20 36.97
CA GLU A 754 5.73 -10.93 37.72
C GLU A 754 7.12 -10.57 37.21
N ILE A 755 8.03 -10.26 38.12
CA ILE A 755 9.46 -10.11 37.85
C ILE A 755 10.20 -10.86 38.96
N LYS A 756 11.15 -11.71 38.59
CA LYS A 756 12.04 -12.42 39.51
C LYS A 756 13.48 -12.33 39.01
N PHE A 757 14.40 -12.16 39.94
CA PHE A 757 15.84 -12.19 39.67
C PHE A 757 16.46 -13.34 40.46
N ASN A 758 17.31 -14.13 39.79
CA ASN A 758 17.97 -15.32 40.34
C ASN A 758 17.01 -16.45 40.78
N GLU A 759 15.75 -16.41 40.33
CA GLU A 759 14.69 -17.35 40.69
C GLU A 759 13.78 -17.62 39.49
N GLY A 760 13.16 -18.81 39.43
CA GLY A 760 12.14 -19.13 38.43
C GLY A 760 12.65 -19.35 37.00
N VAL A 761 13.96 -19.55 36.83
CA VAL A 761 14.61 -19.88 35.55
C VAL A 761 15.55 -21.07 35.78
N THR A 762 15.44 -22.12 34.96
CA THR A 762 16.35 -23.27 35.00
C THR A 762 16.96 -23.53 33.62
N ASP A 763 18.16 -24.12 33.59
CA ASP A 763 18.88 -24.37 32.32
C ASP A 763 18.12 -25.31 31.37
N ALA A 764 17.24 -26.17 31.91
CA ALA A 764 16.39 -27.08 31.14
C ALA A 764 15.36 -26.35 30.28
N GLU A 765 14.98 -25.12 30.64
CA GLU A 765 13.98 -24.32 29.89
C GLU A 765 14.54 -23.75 28.59
N PHE A 766 15.85 -23.88 28.36
CA PHE A 766 16.54 -23.41 27.16
C PHE A 766 16.93 -24.54 26.18
N GLN A 767 16.48 -25.78 26.39
CA GLN A 767 16.82 -26.94 25.55
C GLN A 767 15.74 -27.23 24.49
#